data_AF-F2TW45-F1
#
_entry.id   AF-F2TW45-F1
#
_cell.length_a   1.000
_cell.length_b   1.000
_cell.length_c   1.000
_cell.angle_alpha   90.00
_cell.angle_beta   90.00
_cell.angle_gamma   90.00
#
_symmetry.space_group_name_H-M   'P 1'
#
loop_
_entity.id
_entity.type
_entity.pdbx_description
1 polymer ?
#
loop_
_entity_poly.entity_id
_entity_poly.type
_entity_poly.pdbx_seq_one_letter_code
_entity_poly.pdbx_strand_id
1 'polypeptide(L)'
;MQGVSASAVVLVLVVALLGYYAGDMARVGLMAAERELALAQRTRSDLLAALNTSRREQQLLKDNLLQLQTRAIDLGKGLFVAGPAGADAHAHGHDISAAPVDGEVAPLRDGQPSLKLWKSSAPLDVLRSRMPCRDAVSPVNADLPIYVFVAGVEGAGHHALETVWRGLQQYYDLHMIGYNPGLHSFAKDRDVDRAYQFPTIDFERYKGQIQRFLAKPDISGKRLVIDSRNSYPEGFGVGALAHPDLVYLSQLDGVLFDLRVLVVLRDPVDCVMSAVRRFQVKEFQYKNPQFQARAVQESLSMINNAVHTLPCGKVLALPYEEFVTTPRTFSQDLAQLVGVRKVHMDRCLTEVRSPSEKTYTPEQQQMRDQLRTFFQQQSVLWPLLSKPSLLPRVNIGRGPVSPASARAQGGVHQQHQQQEEEGRQHQQEQPASDKDAPHSTRTLAPVAEDKFLRINYFLHLGFNNVRFIMEIGFLMANSLNRQLLLPDALRMRRCVNPDLCAAAPCKPPGKSAGHYWCPLEHFLDVRALEENGARLARGGMDAFAKGKSVKVVKSAFVDVYDKQLLWLDRIPAEVQAAMDNAQSGTMTYHRFHLGCELSYFKVVHDKWTYTQDNVRSFPAQFAAEEDVLYLDGTPHNIGLTPFFWGREDDARFAPAAWQDALVYALPVRAYARAIAEEVQKRSKVGTFVCVHLRRGDFVDAGWLGNAEDLSYVEKRVGDLLGEGEGLYLATDELDGDKLRGLRELGALQWNDMLDTLQQVQLSNPDGDDNNNDNNSNSNRKYNEAARALLGFEDYIGLIEQQVCGLARAFIGSKCSSFTGGILNIRRARGDSHYLHF
;
A
#
# COMPACT_ATOMS: atom_id res chain seq x y z
N MET A 1 -79.78 48.05 -48.37
CA MET A 1 -78.75 47.00 -48.27
C MET A 1 -79.40 45.68 -47.86
N GLN A 2 -80.19 45.11 -48.77
CA GLN A 2 -80.74 43.76 -48.70
C GLN A 2 -79.99 42.96 -49.77
N GLY A 3 -79.42 41.80 -49.44
CA GLY A 3 -78.77 40.96 -50.44
C GLY A 3 -77.53 40.18 -50.02
N VAL A 4 -77.20 40.09 -48.73
CA VAL A 4 -76.23 39.09 -48.27
C VAL A 4 -77.02 37.82 -47.93
N SER A 5 -76.93 36.79 -48.78
CA SER A 5 -77.61 35.52 -48.51
C SER A 5 -77.05 34.89 -47.24
N ALA A 6 -77.89 34.17 -46.48
CA ALA A 6 -77.47 33.50 -45.25
C ALA A 6 -76.23 32.61 -45.46
N SER A 7 -76.07 32.04 -46.66
CA SER A 7 -74.91 31.25 -47.05
C SER A 7 -73.60 32.05 -47.07
N ALA A 8 -73.63 33.33 -47.45
CA ALA A 8 -72.45 34.20 -47.43
C ALA A 8 -72.02 34.55 -45.99
N VAL A 9 -72.98 34.71 -45.07
CA VAL A 9 -72.68 34.93 -43.64
C VAL A 9 -72.08 33.68 -43.01
N VAL A 10 -72.63 32.49 -43.32
CA VAL A 10 -72.09 31.21 -42.85
C VAL A 10 -70.68 30.98 -43.40
N LEU A 11 -70.43 31.28 -44.67
CA LEU A 11 -69.09 31.14 -45.26
C LEU A 11 -68.07 32.06 -44.58
N VAL A 12 -68.43 33.32 -44.31
CA VAL A 12 -67.55 34.26 -43.58
C VAL A 12 -67.28 33.78 -42.16
N LEU A 13 -68.28 33.26 -41.46
CA LEU A 13 -68.10 32.69 -40.11
C LEU A 13 -67.24 31.44 -40.12
N VAL A 14 -67.40 30.55 -41.10
CA VAL A 14 -66.56 29.34 -41.24
C VAL A 14 -65.12 29.71 -41.57
N VAL A 15 -64.88 30.67 -42.47
CA VAL A 15 -63.53 31.15 -42.80
C VAL A 15 -62.89 31.83 -41.58
N ALA A 16 -63.65 32.62 -40.80
CA ALA A 16 -63.17 33.22 -39.57
C ALA A 16 -62.82 32.16 -38.50
N LEU A 17 -63.66 31.12 -38.35
CA LEU A 17 -63.40 30.01 -37.44
C LEU A 17 -62.15 29.23 -37.86
N LEU A 18 -62.00 28.92 -39.14
CA LEU A 18 -60.83 28.21 -39.66
C LEU A 18 -59.55 29.04 -39.49
N GLY A 19 -59.61 30.36 -39.70
CA GLY A 19 -58.51 31.27 -39.42
C GLY A 19 -58.13 31.30 -37.94
N TYR A 20 -59.12 31.28 -37.04
CA TYR A 20 -58.91 31.21 -35.59
C TYR A 20 -58.21 29.90 -35.19
N TYR A 21 -58.72 28.75 -35.66
CA TYR A 21 -58.13 27.44 -35.37
C TYR A 21 -56.73 27.28 -35.97
N ALA A 22 -56.48 27.81 -37.17
CA ALA A 22 -55.16 27.82 -37.78
C ALA A 22 -54.16 28.65 -36.96
N GLY A 23 -54.60 29.80 -36.42
CA GLY A 23 -53.79 30.64 -35.53
C GLY A 23 -53.45 29.96 -34.21
N ASP A 24 -54.41 29.25 -33.60
CA ASP A 24 -54.20 28.51 -32.35
C ASP A 24 -53.28 27.30 -32.56
N MET A 25 -53.45 26.55 -33.65
CA MET A 25 -52.56 25.45 -34.01
C MET A 25 -51.12 25.93 -34.25
N ALA A 26 -50.94 27.09 -34.90
CA ALA A 26 -49.62 27.70 -35.10
C ALA A 26 -48.97 28.13 -33.77
N ARG A 27 -49.75 28.66 -32.82
CA ARG A 27 -49.26 28.99 -31.46
C ARG A 27 -48.84 27.76 -30.67
N VAL A 28 -49.63 26.68 -30.74
CA VAL A 28 -49.28 25.41 -30.09
C VAL A 28 -48.00 24.83 -30.69
N GLY A 29 -47.86 24.89 -32.02
CA GLY A 29 -46.63 24.48 -32.71
C GLY A 29 -45.40 25.31 -32.30
N LEU A 30 -45.55 26.63 -32.17
CA LEU A 30 -44.47 27.51 -31.74
C LEU A 30 -44.06 27.25 -30.28
N MET A 31 -45.02 27.08 -29.37
CA MET A 31 -44.73 26.74 -27.97
C MET A 31 -44.06 25.36 -27.82
N ALA A 32 -44.45 24.38 -28.63
CA ALA A 32 -43.78 23.08 -28.67
C ALA A 32 -42.33 23.22 -29.17
N ALA A 33 -42.09 24.01 -30.22
CA ALA A 33 -40.74 24.27 -30.74
C ALA A 33 -39.85 25.03 -29.75
N GLU A 34 -40.39 26.01 -29.02
CA GLU A 34 -39.68 26.74 -27.97
C GLU A 34 -39.30 25.82 -26.79
N ARG A 35 -40.20 24.89 -26.44
CA ARG A 35 -39.94 23.90 -25.38
C ARG A 35 -38.86 22.90 -25.78
N GLU A 36 -38.89 22.41 -27.02
CA GLU A 36 -37.84 21.55 -27.59
C GLU A 36 -36.49 22.28 -27.66
N LEU A 37 -36.49 23.55 -28.06
CA LEU A 37 -35.27 24.37 -28.08
C LEU A 37 -34.69 24.59 -26.68
N ALA A 38 -35.55 24.87 -25.69
CA ALA A 38 -35.12 25.01 -24.29
C ALA A 38 -34.57 23.70 -23.72
N LEU A 39 -35.20 22.56 -24.06
CA LEU A 39 -34.70 21.24 -23.67
C LEU A 39 -33.33 20.96 -24.30
N ALA A 40 -33.18 21.22 -25.60
CA ALA A 40 -31.92 21.05 -26.32
C ALA A 40 -30.79 21.94 -25.75
N GLN A 41 -31.10 23.19 -25.37
CA GLN A 41 -30.15 24.10 -24.74
C GLN A 41 -29.71 23.59 -23.36
N ARG A 42 -30.64 23.04 -22.57
CA ARG A 42 -30.33 22.44 -21.27
C ARG A 42 -29.45 21.20 -21.42
N THR A 43 -29.81 20.28 -22.31
CA THR A 43 -29.01 19.08 -22.62
C THR A 43 -27.60 19.46 -23.10
N ARG A 44 -27.47 20.50 -23.92
CA ARG A 44 -26.16 21.02 -24.35
C ARG A 44 -25.34 21.57 -23.18
N SER A 45 -25.96 22.30 -22.25
CA SER A 45 -25.29 22.80 -21.05
C SER A 45 -24.79 21.66 -20.16
N ASP A 46 -25.63 20.63 -19.97
CA ASP A 46 -25.30 19.47 -19.15
C ASP A 46 -24.16 18.65 -19.78
N LEU A 47 -24.17 18.45 -21.11
CA LEU A 47 -23.07 17.82 -21.85
C LEU A 47 -21.75 18.61 -21.76
N LEU A 48 -21.80 19.94 -21.80
CA LEU A 48 -20.62 20.78 -21.63
C LEU A 48 -20.06 20.70 -20.19
N ALA A 49 -20.94 20.62 -19.18
CA ALA A 49 -20.53 20.42 -17.79
C ALA A 49 -19.89 19.03 -17.60
N ALA A 50 -20.47 17.98 -18.17
CA ALA A 50 -19.92 16.63 -18.15
C ALA A 50 -18.57 16.55 -18.88
N LEU A 51 -18.44 17.18 -20.05
CA LEU A 51 -17.17 17.24 -20.80
C LEU A 51 -16.08 17.97 -20.01
N ASN A 52 -16.40 19.07 -19.34
CA ASN A 52 -15.45 19.80 -18.50
C ASN A 52 -15.05 18.99 -17.26
N THR A 53 -15.98 18.24 -16.68
CA THR A 53 -15.69 17.31 -15.57
C THR A 53 -14.74 16.20 -16.03
N SER A 54 -15.03 15.56 -17.16
CA SER A 54 -14.17 14.53 -17.75
C SER A 54 -12.77 15.06 -18.11
N ARG A 55 -12.65 16.30 -18.62
CA ARG A 55 -11.35 16.95 -18.86
C ARG A 55 -10.57 17.20 -17.58
N ARG A 56 -11.25 17.63 -16.51
CA ARG A 56 -10.62 17.78 -15.18
C ARG A 56 -10.15 16.42 -14.66
N GLU A 57 -10.95 15.37 -14.77
CA GLU A 57 -10.56 14.00 -14.38
C GLU A 57 -9.39 13.47 -15.20
N GLN A 58 -9.36 13.69 -16.52
CA GLN A 58 -8.22 13.33 -17.36
C GLN A 58 -6.95 14.10 -16.98
N GLN A 59 -7.08 15.39 -16.64
CA GLN A 59 -5.95 16.18 -16.15
C GLN A 59 -5.48 15.68 -14.79
N LEU A 60 -6.42 15.35 -13.89
CA LEU A 60 -6.14 14.77 -12.57
C LEU A 60 -5.45 13.41 -12.69
N LEU A 61 -5.86 12.56 -13.65
CA LEU A 61 -5.21 11.30 -13.96
C LEU A 61 -3.79 11.49 -14.52
N LYS A 62 -3.58 12.49 -15.38
CA LYS A 62 -2.24 12.84 -15.88
C LYS A 62 -1.35 13.37 -14.78
N ASP A 63 -1.88 14.24 -13.92
CA ASP A 63 -1.17 14.81 -12.79
C ASP A 63 -0.89 13.74 -11.73
N ASN A 64 -1.82 12.80 -11.50
CA ASN A 64 -1.64 11.63 -10.64
C ASN A 64 -0.63 10.64 -11.22
N LEU A 65 -0.63 10.41 -12.53
CA LEU A 65 0.38 9.56 -13.19
C LEU A 65 1.77 10.20 -13.09
N LEU A 66 1.86 11.51 -13.32
CA LEU A 66 3.09 12.28 -13.15
C LEU A 66 3.53 12.31 -11.68
N GLN A 67 2.60 12.44 -10.73
CA GLN A 67 2.85 12.34 -9.30
C GLN A 67 3.20 10.92 -8.88
N LEU A 68 2.68 9.87 -9.51
CA LEU A 68 3.06 8.48 -9.26
C LEU A 68 4.43 8.17 -9.84
N GLN A 69 4.79 8.74 -10.99
CA GLN A 69 6.14 8.69 -11.54
C GLN A 69 7.12 9.47 -10.66
N THR A 70 6.73 10.67 -10.20
CA THR A 70 7.51 11.50 -9.29
C THR A 70 7.59 10.86 -7.89
N ARG A 71 6.51 10.22 -7.41
CA ARG A 71 6.48 9.43 -6.17
C ARG A 71 7.20 8.11 -6.30
N ALA A 72 7.31 7.49 -7.48
CA ALA A 72 8.17 6.32 -7.68
C ALA A 72 9.65 6.75 -7.66
N ILE A 73 9.95 7.93 -8.20
CA ILE A 73 11.26 8.60 -8.10
C ILE A 73 11.55 9.05 -6.66
N ASP A 74 10.54 9.52 -5.91
CA ASP A 74 10.67 10.01 -4.53
C ASP A 74 10.52 8.89 -3.48
N LEU A 75 9.80 7.79 -3.74
CA LEU A 75 9.85 6.53 -2.97
C LEU A 75 11.21 5.88 -3.15
N GLY A 76 11.78 5.98 -4.36
CA GLY A 76 13.18 5.68 -4.63
C GLY A 76 14.17 6.60 -3.90
N LYS A 77 13.74 7.71 -3.27
CA LYS A 77 14.55 8.63 -2.44
C LYS A 77 14.15 8.65 -0.95
N GLY A 78 12.94 8.22 -0.61
CA GLY A 78 12.31 8.31 0.72
C GLY A 78 12.26 7.00 1.49
N LEU A 79 12.76 5.90 0.91
CA LEU A 79 12.94 4.60 1.56
C LEU A 79 14.16 4.55 2.51
N PHE A 80 14.77 5.69 2.85
CA PHE A 80 16.12 5.74 3.44
C PHE A 80 16.24 6.53 4.77
N VAL A 81 15.47 6.26 5.83
CA VAL A 81 15.98 6.22 7.24
C VAL A 81 15.11 5.26 8.11
N ALA A 82 15.67 4.27 8.81
CA ALA A 82 15.01 3.45 9.84
C ALA A 82 15.99 2.90 10.90
N GLY A 83 15.58 3.04 12.16
CA GLY A 83 16.27 2.63 13.38
C GLY A 83 15.95 1.19 13.88
N PRO A 84 16.36 0.86 15.12
CA PRO A 84 16.64 -0.51 15.55
C PRO A 84 15.43 -1.22 16.17
N ALA A 85 14.57 -1.85 15.36
CA ALA A 85 13.53 -2.78 15.86
C ALA A 85 13.01 -3.76 14.78
N GLY A 86 13.86 -4.21 13.85
CA GLY A 86 13.42 -4.96 12.66
C GLY A 86 13.27 -6.49 12.82
N ALA A 87 12.97 -7.02 14.01
CA ALA A 87 12.85 -8.48 14.19
C ALA A 87 11.46 -9.03 13.77
N ASP A 88 10.38 -8.25 13.91
CA ASP A 88 9.01 -8.79 13.80
C ASP A 88 8.34 -8.65 12.42
N ALA A 89 8.89 -7.83 11.51
CA ALA A 89 8.40 -7.73 10.12
C ALA A 89 8.82 -8.93 9.23
N HIS A 90 9.62 -9.85 9.80
CA HIS A 90 10.34 -10.89 9.08
C HIS A 90 9.52 -12.18 8.83
N ALA A 91 8.50 -12.48 9.64
CA ALA A 91 7.74 -13.72 9.51
C ALA A 91 6.82 -13.78 8.26
N HIS A 92 6.26 -12.65 7.81
CA HIS A 92 5.25 -12.63 6.73
C HIS A 92 5.82 -12.79 5.30
N GLY A 93 7.11 -12.52 5.07
CA GLY A 93 7.74 -12.70 3.76
C GLY A 93 8.01 -14.16 3.40
N HIS A 94 8.15 -15.03 4.41
CA HIS A 94 8.45 -16.45 4.24
C HIS A 94 7.19 -17.32 3.96
N ASP A 95 6.03 -16.96 4.52
CA ASP A 95 4.79 -17.75 4.42
C ASP A 95 4.14 -17.75 3.02
N ILE A 96 4.35 -16.71 2.21
CA ILE A 96 3.79 -16.63 0.85
C ILE A 96 4.54 -17.58 -0.13
N SER A 97 5.77 -17.98 0.21
CA SER A 97 6.65 -18.75 -0.68
C SER A 97 6.60 -20.27 -0.49
N ALA A 98 5.84 -20.77 0.48
CA ALA A 98 5.77 -22.19 0.85
C ALA A 98 4.42 -22.88 0.53
N ALA A 99 3.47 -22.19 -0.12
CA ALA A 99 2.25 -22.84 -0.57
C ALA A 99 2.56 -23.86 -1.69
N PRO A 100 2.15 -25.15 -1.56
CA PRO A 100 2.36 -26.14 -2.60
C PRO A 100 1.61 -25.74 -3.87
N VAL A 101 2.29 -25.81 -5.01
CA VAL A 101 1.68 -25.71 -6.35
C VAL A 101 1.06 -27.07 -6.69
N ASP A 102 0.09 -27.53 -5.89
CA ASP A 102 -0.69 -28.73 -6.19
C ASP A 102 -1.95 -28.31 -6.94
N GLY A 103 -1.80 -28.26 -8.27
CA GLY A 103 -2.93 -28.22 -9.19
C GLY A 103 -3.21 -29.61 -9.73
N GLU A 104 -4.04 -30.40 -9.03
CA GLU A 104 -4.83 -31.41 -9.74
C GLU A 104 -5.87 -30.66 -10.57
N VAL A 105 -5.58 -30.50 -11.87
CA VAL A 105 -6.52 -30.00 -12.86
C VAL A 105 -7.58 -31.07 -13.06
N ALA A 106 -8.74 -30.91 -12.42
CA ALA A 106 -9.92 -31.71 -12.73
C ALA A 106 -10.25 -31.58 -14.23
N PRO A 107 -10.61 -32.68 -14.93
CA PRO A 107 -10.88 -32.63 -16.36
C PRO A 107 -12.06 -31.70 -16.65
N LEU A 108 -11.82 -30.71 -17.52
CA LEU A 108 -12.84 -29.79 -18.02
C LEU A 108 -13.99 -30.60 -18.63
N ARG A 109 -15.20 -30.47 -18.05
CA ARG A 109 -16.43 -30.99 -18.67
C ARG A 109 -16.71 -30.20 -19.95
N ASP A 110 -17.00 -30.92 -21.02
CA ASP A 110 -17.46 -30.37 -22.29
C ASP A 110 -18.62 -29.39 -22.08
N GLY A 111 -18.44 -28.14 -22.51
CA GLY A 111 -19.52 -27.15 -22.61
C GLY A 111 -19.32 -25.79 -21.94
N GLN A 112 -18.17 -25.49 -21.30
CA GLN A 112 -17.91 -24.12 -20.82
C GLN A 112 -17.18 -23.25 -21.87
N PRO A 113 -17.51 -21.95 -21.98
CA PRO A 113 -16.88 -21.06 -22.95
C PRO A 113 -15.41 -20.89 -22.59
N SER A 114 -14.54 -21.07 -23.59
CA SER A 114 -13.10 -20.86 -23.44
C SER A 114 -12.81 -19.51 -22.80
N LEU A 115 -11.97 -19.51 -21.76
CA LEU A 115 -11.31 -18.32 -21.24
C LEU A 115 -10.55 -17.67 -22.41
N LYS A 116 -11.20 -16.73 -23.09
CA LYS A 116 -10.55 -15.84 -24.04
C LYS A 116 -9.55 -15.04 -23.22
N LEU A 117 -8.30 -15.47 -23.29
CA LEU A 117 -7.13 -14.67 -22.92
C LEU A 117 -7.41 -13.24 -23.36
N TRP A 118 -7.41 -12.35 -22.38
CA TRP A 118 -7.47 -10.91 -22.58
C TRP A 118 -6.23 -10.54 -23.38
N LYS A 119 -6.35 -10.51 -24.71
CA LYS A 119 -5.40 -9.84 -25.59
C LYS A 119 -5.51 -8.37 -25.24
N SER A 120 -4.68 -7.88 -24.32
CA SER A 120 -4.54 -6.44 -24.09
C SER A 120 -4.11 -5.83 -25.43
N SER A 121 -5.03 -5.17 -26.10
CA SER A 121 -4.82 -4.44 -27.34
C SER A 121 -4.21 -3.05 -27.12
N ALA A 122 -3.65 -2.78 -25.93
CA ALA A 122 -2.74 -1.66 -25.76
C ALA A 122 -1.53 -1.92 -26.69
N PRO A 123 -1.25 -1.05 -27.68
CA PRO A 123 -0.21 -1.32 -28.64
C PRO A 123 1.14 -1.41 -27.93
N LEU A 124 1.81 -2.54 -28.08
CA LEU A 124 3.25 -2.71 -27.82
C LEU A 124 4.09 -1.63 -28.54
N ASP A 125 3.51 -0.90 -29.49
CA ASP A 125 4.11 0.23 -30.18
C ASP A 125 4.30 1.48 -29.30
N VAL A 126 3.59 1.61 -28.17
CA VAL A 126 3.87 2.65 -27.16
C VAL A 126 5.14 2.34 -26.35
N LEU A 127 5.45 1.06 -26.15
CA LEU A 127 6.72 0.64 -25.52
C LEU A 127 7.89 0.63 -26.52
N ARG A 128 7.62 0.43 -27.82
CA ARG A 128 8.66 0.45 -28.88
C ARG A 128 9.07 1.85 -29.33
N SER A 129 8.22 2.87 -29.17
CA SER A 129 8.42 4.16 -29.85
C SER A 129 9.27 5.20 -29.10
N ARG A 130 9.72 4.93 -27.87
CA ARG A 130 10.85 5.62 -27.18
C ARG A 130 10.88 5.12 -25.74
N MET A 131 11.79 4.20 -25.42
CA MET A 131 12.31 4.16 -24.06
C MET A 131 13.49 5.12 -24.01
N PRO A 132 13.36 6.31 -23.40
CA PRO A 132 14.49 7.17 -23.21
C PRO A 132 15.31 6.53 -22.09
N CYS A 133 16.28 5.68 -22.42
CA CYS A 133 17.47 5.69 -21.59
C CYS A 133 17.92 7.16 -21.55
N ARG A 134 18.30 7.66 -20.38
CA ARG A 134 18.69 9.07 -20.26
C ARG A 134 19.78 9.34 -21.30
N ASP A 135 19.61 10.42 -22.07
CA ASP A 135 20.60 10.87 -23.02
C ASP A 135 21.97 10.82 -22.36
N ALA A 136 22.93 10.23 -23.06
CA ALA A 136 24.26 10.03 -22.51
C ALA A 136 24.83 11.38 -22.08
N VAL A 137 24.89 11.61 -20.77
CA VAL A 137 25.65 12.74 -20.22
C VAL A 137 27.10 12.45 -20.59
N SER A 138 27.75 13.40 -21.27
CA SER A 138 29.17 13.29 -21.59
C SER A 138 29.93 12.95 -20.30
N PRO A 139 30.89 12.00 -20.31
CA PRO A 139 31.59 11.61 -19.11
C PRO A 139 32.16 12.85 -18.43
N VAL A 140 31.72 13.11 -17.20
CA VAL A 140 32.01 14.35 -16.46
C VAL A 140 33.50 14.45 -16.12
N ASN A 141 34.24 13.34 -16.22
CA ASN A 141 35.68 13.31 -16.02
C ASN A 141 36.33 12.08 -16.70
N ALA A 142 37.21 12.30 -17.68
CA ALA A 142 37.90 11.22 -18.39
C ALA A 142 38.97 10.51 -17.53
N ASP A 143 39.31 11.06 -16.37
CA ASP A 143 40.34 10.54 -15.47
C ASP A 143 39.78 9.57 -14.40
N LEU A 144 38.47 9.42 -14.30
CA LEU A 144 37.86 8.47 -13.37
C LEU A 144 38.07 7.01 -13.84
N PRO A 145 38.29 6.07 -12.91
CA PRO A 145 38.42 4.66 -13.26
C PRO A 145 37.09 4.12 -13.80
N ILE A 146 37.15 3.24 -14.80
CA ILE A 146 35.98 2.49 -15.27
C ILE A 146 35.66 1.44 -14.20
N TYR A 147 34.46 1.48 -13.64
CA TYR A 147 33.97 0.49 -12.67
C TYR A 147 32.90 -0.38 -13.34
N VAL A 148 33.23 -1.63 -13.64
CA VAL A 148 32.30 -2.58 -14.27
C VAL A 148 31.63 -3.42 -13.19
N PHE A 149 30.33 -3.22 -13.00
CA PHE A 149 29.49 -4.04 -12.14
C PHE A 149 28.79 -5.14 -12.94
N VAL A 150 29.07 -6.41 -12.64
CA VAL A 150 28.43 -7.55 -13.30
C VAL A 150 27.18 -7.96 -12.52
N ALA A 151 26.03 -7.45 -12.93
CA ALA A 151 24.75 -7.77 -12.34
C ALA A 151 24.22 -9.11 -12.90
N GLY A 152 23.90 -10.06 -12.03
CA GLY A 152 23.27 -11.30 -12.45
C GLY A 152 22.78 -12.09 -11.24
N VAL A 153 21.56 -12.60 -11.34
CA VAL A 153 20.91 -13.36 -10.26
C VAL A 153 21.75 -14.56 -9.83
N GLU A 154 21.51 -15.06 -8.62
CA GLU A 154 22.15 -16.29 -8.15
C GLU A 154 21.92 -17.44 -9.16
N GLY A 155 23.01 -17.99 -9.69
CA GLY A 155 22.96 -19.03 -10.73
C GLY A 155 23.07 -18.51 -12.16
N ALA A 156 23.16 -17.19 -12.40
CA ALA A 156 23.26 -16.60 -13.73
C ALA A 156 24.57 -16.94 -14.49
N GLY A 157 25.61 -17.39 -13.78
CA GLY A 157 26.84 -17.88 -14.43
C GLY A 157 27.94 -16.83 -14.64
N HIS A 158 27.95 -15.78 -13.83
CA HIS A 158 29.04 -14.77 -13.73
C HIS A 158 30.47 -15.35 -13.79
N HIS A 159 30.72 -16.54 -13.24
CA HIS A 159 32.04 -17.19 -13.29
C HIS A 159 32.54 -17.50 -14.71
N ALA A 160 31.65 -17.63 -15.70
CA ALA A 160 32.05 -17.83 -17.09
C ALA A 160 32.85 -16.64 -17.65
N LEU A 161 32.60 -15.44 -17.11
CA LEU A 161 33.33 -14.22 -17.48
C LEU A 161 34.65 -14.08 -16.73
N GLU A 162 34.87 -14.82 -15.65
CA GLU A 162 36.05 -14.68 -14.81
C GLU A 162 37.35 -14.97 -15.57
N THR A 163 37.34 -16.00 -16.41
CA THR A 163 38.48 -16.33 -17.27
C THR A 163 38.78 -15.20 -18.26
N VAL A 164 37.74 -14.56 -18.81
CA VAL A 164 37.89 -13.42 -19.73
C VAL A 164 38.56 -12.25 -19.01
N TRP A 165 38.11 -11.94 -17.79
CA TRP A 165 38.66 -10.85 -16.98
C TRP A 165 40.10 -11.10 -16.57
N ARG A 166 40.44 -12.33 -16.15
CA ARG A 166 41.83 -12.73 -15.84
C ARG A 166 42.72 -12.64 -17.07
N GLY A 167 42.22 -13.00 -18.26
CA GLY A 167 42.94 -12.82 -19.52
C GLY A 167 43.24 -11.34 -19.80
N LEU A 168 42.28 -10.44 -19.55
CA LEU A 168 42.47 -9.00 -19.74
C LEU A 168 43.50 -8.38 -18.78
N GLN A 169 43.68 -8.93 -17.58
CA GLN A 169 44.72 -8.48 -16.63
C GLN A 169 46.14 -8.58 -17.20
N GLN A 170 46.37 -9.42 -18.22
CA GLN A 170 47.66 -9.52 -18.91
C GLN A 170 47.94 -8.32 -19.83
N TYR A 171 46.90 -7.58 -20.22
CA TYR A 171 46.98 -6.50 -21.21
C TYR A 171 46.70 -5.11 -20.64
N TYR A 172 46.00 -5.03 -19.50
CA TYR A 172 45.52 -3.80 -18.93
C TYR A 172 45.75 -3.77 -17.43
N ASP A 173 45.93 -2.57 -16.89
CA ASP A 173 46.01 -2.35 -15.45
C ASP A 173 44.62 -2.45 -14.81
N LEU A 174 44.20 -3.70 -14.61
CA LEU A 174 42.85 -4.10 -14.21
C LEU A 174 42.86 -4.77 -12.84
N HIS A 175 41.97 -4.32 -11.95
CA HIS A 175 41.70 -5.00 -10.68
C HIS A 175 40.37 -5.75 -10.74
N MET A 176 40.39 -7.04 -10.41
CA MET A 176 39.19 -7.85 -10.24
C MET A 176 38.84 -7.92 -8.77
N ILE A 177 37.65 -7.43 -8.41
CA ILE A 177 37.13 -7.57 -7.05
C ILE A 177 36.85 -9.06 -6.81
N GLY A 178 37.53 -9.61 -5.81
CA GLY A 178 37.27 -10.96 -5.33
C GLY A 178 35.87 -11.10 -4.72
N TYR A 179 35.50 -12.31 -4.31
CA TYR A 179 34.28 -12.50 -3.53
C TYR A 179 34.41 -11.68 -2.23
N ASN A 180 33.58 -10.63 -2.11
CA ASN A 180 33.65 -9.70 -1.01
C ASN A 180 32.22 -9.30 -0.63
N PRO A 181 31.51 -10.17 0.11
CA PRO A 181 30.16 -9.87 0.56
C PRO A 181 30.15 -8.58 1.35
N GLY A 182 31.22 -8.25 2.07
CA GLY A 182 31.28 -6.99 2.79
C GLY A 182 31.13 -5.75 1.92
N LEU A 183 31.40 -5.78 0.60
CA LEU A 183 31.25 -4.64 -0.31
C LEU A 183 29.78 -4.31 -0.61
N HIS A 184 28.93 -5.36 -0.67
CA HIS A 184 27.52 -5.30 -1.07
C HIS A 184 26.55 -5.69 0.07
N SER A 185 27.09 -6.23 1.16
CA SER A 185 26.38 -6.55 2.39
C SER A 185 26.80 -5.60 3.51
N PHE A 186 25.80 -5.01 4.15
CA PHE A 186 26.00 -4.06 5.26
C PHE A 186 26.06 -4.75 6.62
N ALA A 187 25.76 -6.05 6.68
CA ALA A 187 25.85 -6.87 7.87
C ALA A 187 27.29 -7.40 8.05
N LYS A 188 28.22 -6.53 8.44
CA LYS A 188 29.53 -6.98 8.94
C LYS A 188 29.44 -7.57 10.35
N ASP A 189 28.37 -7.28 11.07
CA ASP A 189 28.09 -7.90 12.36
C ASP A 189 27.51 -9.29 12.10
N ARG A 190 28.29 -10.31 12.46
CA ARG A 190 27.94 -11.74 12.32
C ARG A 190 26.73 -12.17 13.17
N ASP A 191 25.98 -11.24 13.76
CA ASP A 191 24.67 -11.53 14.33
C ASP A 191 23.69 -11.75 13.19
N VAL A 192 23.66 -13.01 12.74
CA VAL A 192 22.81 -13.53 11.67
C VAL A 192 21.32 -13.22 11.93
N ASP A 193 20.94 -13.03 13.20
CA ASP A 193 19.60 -12.65 13.63
C ASP A 193 19.21 -11.20 13.27
N ARG A 194 20.17 -10.37 12.85
CA ARG A 194 19.92 -8.99 12.37
C ARG A 194 20.13 -8.80 10.87
N ALA A 195 20.51 -9.84 10.13
CA ALA A 195 20.87 -9.75 8.71
C ALA A 195 19.73 -9.30 7.78
N TYR A 196 18.48 -9.27 8.27
CA TYR A 196 17.31 -8.82 7.53
C TYR A 196 16.70 -7.50 8.05
N GLN A 197 17.24 -6.98 9.14
CA GLN A 197 17.13 -5.56 9.42
C GLN A 197 18.13 -4.93 8.47
N PHE A 198 17.70 -4.56 7.27
CA PHE A 198 18.46 -3.63 6.44
C PHE A 198 18.10 -2.25 6.98
N PRO A 199 18.81 -1.71 8.02
CA PRO A 199 18.68 -0.31 8.30
C PRO A 199 19.00 0.36 6.99
N THR A 200 18.08 1.21 6.57
CA THR A 200 18.24 2.20 5.51
C THR A 200 19.70 2.56 5.37
N ILE A 201 20.29 2.01 4.32
CA ILE A 201 21.71 2.12 4.12
C ILE A 201 21.95 3.60 3.85
N ASP A 202 22.54 4.29 4.82
CA ASP A 202 22.95 5.67 4.66
C ASP A 202 23.86 5.74 3.43
N PHE A 203 23.42 6.49 2.42
CA PHE A 203 24.14 6.65 1.16
C PHE A 203 25.56 7.18 1.40
N GLU A 204 25.77 8.08 2.37
CA GLU A 204 27.10 8.60 2.69
C GLU A 204 28.00 7.52 3.33
N ARG A 205 27.44 6.66 4.18
CA ARG A 205 28.15 5.48 4.70
C ARG A 205 28.56 4.53 3.58
N TYR A 206 27.66 4.24 2.63
CA TYR A 206 27.97 3.39 1.47
C TYR A 206 29.05 4.01 0.58
N LYS A 207 28.89 5.30 0.24
CA LYS A 207 29.89 6.08 -0.50
C LYS A 207 31.25 6.05 0.18
N GLY A 208 31.32 6.28 1.48
CA GLY A 208 32.57 6.22 2.25
C GLY A 208 33.19 4.81 2.29
N GLN A 209 32.38 3.76 2.23
CA GLN A 209 32.84 2.39 2.09
C GLN A 209 33.45 2.12 0.71
N ILE A 210 32.76 2.51 -0.36
CA ILE A 210 33.25 2.41 -1.73
C ILE A 210 34.54 3.23 -1.92
N GLN A 211 34.59 4.45 -1.39
CA GLN A 211 35.80 5.30 -1.40
C GLN A 211 36.99 4.60 -0.72
N ARG A 212 36.80 4.08 0.50
CA ARG A 212 37.86 3.34 1.21
C ARG A 212 38.30 2.09 0.45
N PHE A 213 37.37 1.42 -0.22
CA PHE A 213 37.67 0.27 -1.05
C PHE A 213 38.55 0.68 -2.25
N LEU A 214 38.15 1.69 -3.01
CA LEU A 214 38.90 2.20 -4.16
C LEU A 214 40.26 2.80 -3.77
N ALA A 215 40.39 3.31 -2.55
CA ALA A 215 41.64 3.85 -2.02
C ALA A 215 42.66 2.78 -1.57
N LYS A 216 42.29 1.48 -1.58
CA LYS A 216 43.26 0.42 -1.23
C LYS A 216 44.44 0.43 -2.19
N PRO A 217 45.69 0.17 -1.73
CA PRO A 217 46.88 0.29 -2.57
C PRO A 217 46.87 -0.58 -3.84
N ASP A 218 46.16 -1.71 -3.84
CA ASP A 218 46.02 -2.62 -4.97
C ASP A 218 44.94 -2.23 -5.98
N ILE A 219 44.12 -1.22 -5.65
CA ILE A 219 42.99 -0.71 -6.45
C ILE A 219 43.21 0.76 -6.86
N SER A 220 43.83 1.55 -5.99
CA SER A 220 44.13 2.96 -6.22
C SER A 220 45.00 3.13 -7.46
N GLY A 221 44.56 3.98 -8.39
CA GLY A 221 45.24 4.25 -9.66
C GLY A 221 44.94 3.25 -10.79
N LYS A 222 44.19 2.17 -10.53
CA LYS A 222 43.75 1.25 -11.58
C LYS A 222 42.75 1.93 -12.49
N ARG A 223 42.97 1.84 -13.81
CA ARG A 223 42.03 2.44 -14.79
C ARG A 223 40.75 1.65 -14.97
N LEU A 224 40.77 0.36 -14.62
CA LEU A 224 39.65 -0.55 -14.80
C LEU A 224 39.50 -1.43 -13.55
N VAL A 225 38.31 -1.38 -12.95
CA VAL A 225 37.92 -2.18 -11.79
C VAL A 225 36.71 -3.02 -12.19
N ILE A 226 36.77 -4.35 -12.02
CA ILE A 226 35.69 -5.26 -12.37
C ILE A 226 35.16 -5.96 -11.12
N ASP A 227 33.88 -5.75 -10.84
CA ASP A 227 33.10 -6.41 -9.80
C ASP A 227 32.29 -7.56 -10.39
N SER A 228 32.87 -8.76 -10.41
CA SER A 228 32.31 -9.89 -11.17
C SER A 228 32.04 -11.16 -10.38
N ARG A 229 32.49 -11.24 -9.11
CA ARG A 229 32.41 -12.49 -8.34
C ARG A 229 31.20 -12.57 -7.41
N ASN A 230 30.52 -11.46 -7.19
CA ASN A 230 29.36 -11.38 -6.34
C ASN A 230 28.12 -11.61 -7.20
N SER A 231 27.31 -12.61 -6.86
CA SER A 231 25.96 -12.71 -7.44
C SER A 231 25.16 -11.50 -6.99
N TYR A 232 24.32 -10.95 -7.87
CA TYR A 232 23.51 -9.79 -7.53
C TYR A 232 22.04 -10.16 -7.60
N PRO A 233 21.31 -10.06 -6.48
CA PRO A 233 21.77 -9.64 -5.16
C PRO A 233 22.70 -10.63 -4.42
N GLU A 234 23.61 -10.11 -3.58
CA GLU A 234 24.55 -10.89 -2.75
C GLU A 234 24.15 -10.82 -1.26
N GLY A 235 23.99 -11.95 -0.57
CA GLY A 235 23.85 -11.94 0.88
C GLY A 235 23.27 -13.22 1.47
N PHE A 236 23.52 -13.42 2.78
CA PHE A 236 22.88 -14.47 3.58
C PHE A 236 21.38 -14.18 3.82
N GLY A 237 20.93 -12.96 3.51
CA GLY A 237 19.52 -12.57 3.54
C GLY A 237 18.91 -12.64 2.14
N VAL A 238 18.00 -13.58 1.90
CA VAL A 238 17.42 -13.81 0.58
C VAL A 238 16.16 -12.94 0.42
N GLY A 239 16.21 -11.95 -0.47
CA GLY A 239 15.07 -11.12 -0.86
C GLY A 239 15.52 -9.84 -1.57
N ALA A 240 14.82 -9.35 -2.60
CA ALA A 240 15.30 -8.17 -3.35
C ALA A 240 15.25 -6.85 -2.55
N LEU A 241 14.54 -6.80 -1.42
CA LEU A 241 14.47 -5.60 -0.56
C LEU A 241 15.78 -5.29 0.16
N ALA A 242 16.74 -6.20 0.09
CA ALA A 242 18.02 -6.13 0.78
C ALA A 242 19.14 -5.40 0.00
N HIS A 243 18.89 -4.95 -1.24
CA HIS A 243 19.98 -4.68 -2.18
C HIS A 243 19.80 -3.40 -3.03
N PRO A 244 20.04 -2.21 -2.47
CA PRO A 244 20.05 -0.97 -3.24
C PRO A 244 21.35 -0.76 -4.04
N ASP A 245 22.27 -1.73 -4.12
CA ASP A 245 23.64 -1.50 -4.62
C ASP A 245 23.66 -0.88 -6.01
N LEU A 246 22.89 -1.41 -6.97
CA LEU A 246 22.91 -0.85 -8.32
C LEU A 246 22.32 0.58 -8.37
N VAL A 247 21.39 0.90 -7.47
CA VAL A 247 20.80 2.25 -7.32
C VAL A 247 21.79 3.22 -6.64
N TYR A 248 22.64 2.74 -5.74
CA TYR A 248 23.66 3.58 -5.11
C TYR A 248 24.92 3.72 -5.95
N LEU A 249 25.37 2.64 -6.60
CA LEU A 249 26.46 2.69 -7.57
C LEU A 249 26.12 3.69 -8.68
N SER A 250 24.87 3.74 -9.16
CA SER A 250 24.46 4.71 -10.17
C SER A 250 24.52 6.16 -9.69
N GLN A 251 24.38 6.41 -8.39
CA GLN A 251 24.57 7.74 -7.79
C GLN A 251 26.05 8.11 -7.60
N LEU A 252 26.95 7.12 -7.60
CA LEU A 252 28.41 7.32 -7.53
C LEU A 252 29.06 7.44 -8.92
N ASP A 253 28.28 7.21 -9.98
CA ASP A 253 28.69 7.36 -11.38
C ASP A 253 29.05 8.81 -11.71
N GLY A 254 30.23 9.02 -12.28
CA GLY A 254 30.80 10.34 -12.53
C GLY A 254 31.34 11.07 -11.29
N VAL A 255 31.21 10.46 -10.10
CA VAL A 255 31.73 11.00 -8.83
C VAL A 255 32.98 10.26 -8.39
N LEU A 256 32.90 8.93 -8.27
CA LEU A 256 34.03 8.09 -7.85
C LEU A 256 34.61 7.26 -9.00
N PHE A 257 33.79 6.95 -9.99
CA PHE A 257 34.13 6.12 -11.15
C PHE A 257 33.18 6.39 -12.31
N ASP A 258 33.53 5.90 -13.49
CA ASP A 258 32.60 5.73 -14.60
C ASP A 258 31.95 4.34 -14.51
N LEU A 259 30.71 4.30 -14.03
CA LEU A 259 29.97 3.05 -13.83
C LEU A 259 29.57 2.44 -15.18
N ARG A 260 29.86 1.16 -15.34
CA ARG A 260 29.41 0.32 -16.45
C ARG A 260 28.76 -0.93 -15.88
N VAL A 261 27.64 -1.37 -16.44
CA VAL A 261 26.84 -2.46 -15.90
C VAL A 261 26.70 -3.54 -16.95
N LEU A 262 27.20 -4.73 -16.63
CA LEU A 262 27.03 -5.93 -17.44
C LEU A 262 25.96 -6.81 -16.81
N VAL A 263 24.78 -6.88 -17.42
CA VAL A 263 23.67 -7.72 -16.95
C VAL A 263 23.78 -9.10 -17.58
N VAL A 264 24.11 -10.13 -16.79
CA VAL A 264 24.15 -11.52 -17.27
C VAL A 264 22.72 -12.10 -17.22
N LEU A 265 22.14 -12.30 -18.41
CA LEU A 265 20.80 -12.83 -18.58
C LEU A 265 20.87 -14.32 -18.88
N ARG A 266 20.42 -15.14 -17.94
CA ARG A 266 20.33 -16.58 -18.09
C ARG A 266 18.86 -17.01 -17.96
N ASP A 267 18.48 -18.13 -18.56
CA ASP A 267 17.15 -18.71 -18.32
C ASP A 267 16.91 -18.82 -16.78
N PRO A 268 15.84 -18.20 -16.25
CA PRO A 268 15.60 -18.13 -14.81
C PRO A 268 15.34 -19.51 -14.17
N VAL A 269 14.79 -20.48 -14.93
CA VAL A 269 14.68 -21.88 -14.49
C VAL A 269 16.08 -22.45 -14.27
N ASP A 270 16.98 -22.18 -15.21
CA ASP A 270 18.37 -22.63 -15.15
C ASP A 270 19.16 -21.96 -14.02
N CYS A 271 18.82 -20.71 -13.68
CA CYS A 271 19.36 -20.02 -12.50
C CYS A 271 18.95 -20.74 -11.21
N VAL A 272 17.65 -21.00 -11.03
CA VAL A 272 17.12 -21.74 -9.85
C VAL A 272 17.78 -23.11 -9.74
N MET A 273 17.79 -23.89 -10.83
CA MET A 273 18.37 -25.24 -10.81
C MET A 273 19.87 -25.22 -10.54
N SER A 274 20.59 -24.21 -11.06
CA SER A 274 22.02 -24.03 -10.78
C SER A 274 22.27 -23.65 -9.33
N ALA A 275 21.45 -22.76 -8.76
CA ALA A 275 21.54 -22.33 -7.37
C ALA A 275 21.26 -23.49 -6.42
N VAL A 276 20.10 -24.15 -6.56
CA VAL A 276 19.68 -25.29 -5.74
C VAL A 276 20.77 -26.35 -5.71
N ARG A 277 21.33 -26.73 -6.87
CA ARG A 277 22.41 -27.72 -6.97
C ARG A 277 23.67 -27.33 -6.18
N ARG A 278 24.08 -26.05 -6.22
CA ARG A 278 25.28 -25.57 -5.49
C ARG A 278 25.10 -25.61 -3.97
N PHE A 279 23.88 -25.44 -3.48
CA PHE A 279 23.60 -25.38 -2.05
C PHE A 279 23.11 -26.71 -1.43
N GLN A 280 23.07 -27.80 -2.20
CA GLN A 280 22.66 -29.13 -1.69
C GLN A 280 23.47 -29.63 -0.49
N VAL A 281 24.74 -29.22 -0.38
CA VAL A 281 25.71 -29.73 0.61
C VAL A 281 25.69 -28.99 1.95
N LYS A 282 24.96 -27.88 2.07
CA LYS A 282 24.92 -27.07 3.29
C LYS A 282 23.48 -26.99 3.83
N GLU A 283 23.30 -26.90 5.15
CA GLU A 283 21.99 -26.87 5.84
C GLU A 283 21.17 -25.58 5.61
N PHE A 284 21.27 -24.94 4.45
CA PHE A 284 20.58 -23.69 4.15
C PHE A 284 19.24 -23.91 3.44
N GLN A 285 18.31 -22.97 3.64
CA GLN A 285 16.99 -22.89 2.98
C GLN A 285 17.05 -22.85 1.44
N TYR A 286 18.23 -22.61 0.86
CA TYR A 286 18.48 -22.59 -0.59
C TYR A 286 18.25 -23.91 -1.34
N LYS A 287 17.90 -24.99 -0.62
CA LYS A 287 17.48 -26.27 -1.23
C LYS A 287 16.07 -26.22 -1.81
N ASN A 288 15.22 -25.29 -1.35
CA ASN A 288 13.86 -25.19 -1.85
C ASN A 288 13.84 -24.44 -3.21
N PRO A 289 13.42 -25.11 -4.32
CA PRO A 289 13.37 -24.49 -5.65
C PRO A 289 12.30 -23.40 -5.77
N GLN A 290 11.18 -23.46 -5.02
CA GLN A 290 10.13 -22.44 -5.04
C GLN A 290 10.62 -21.15 -4.39
N PHE A 291 11.29 -21.28 -3.24
CA PHE A 291 11.95 -20.16 -2.57
C PHE A 291 13.00 -19.51 -3.48
N GLN A 292 13.86 -20.33 -4.12
CA GLN A 292 14.82 -19.79 -5.08
C GLN A 292 14.17 -19.15 -6.31
N ALA A 293 13.04 -19.68 -6.78
CA ALA A 293 12.30 -19.07 -7.89
C ALA A 293 11.83 -17.65 -7.53
N ARG A 294 11.36 -17.46 -6.29
CA ARG A 294 10.96 -16.14 -5.80
C ARG A 294 12.15 -15.19 -5.68
N ALA A 295 13.26 -15.66 -5.11
CA ALA A 295 14.49 -14.86 -5.04
C ALA A 295 14.97 -14.41 -6.43
N VAL A 296 15.00 -15.31 -7.41
CA VAL A 296 15.36 -14.98 -8.81
C VAL A 296 14.37 -13.98 -9.41
N GLN A 297 13.06 -14.19 -9.20
CA GLN A 297 11.99 -13.29 -9.69
C GLN A 297 12.17 -11.86 -9.18
N GLU A 298 12.35 -11.70 -7.88
CA GLU A 298 12.51 -10.40 -7.24
C GLU A 298 13.79 -9.70 -7.71
N SER A 299 14.89 -10.47 -7.83
CA SER A 299 16.18 -9.97 -8.31
C SER A 299 16.10 -9.46 -9.75
N LEU A 300 15.43 -10.20 -10.65
CA LEU A 300 15.20 -9.75 -12.02
C LEU A 300 14.36 -8.47 -12.08
N SER A 301 13.33 -8.38 -11.24
CA SER A 301 12.47 -7.19 -11.13
C SER A 301 13.28 -5.97 -10.67
N MET A 302 14.17 -6.16 -9.69
CA MET A 302 15.05 -5.11 -9.19
C MET A 302 16.09 -4.68 -10.21
N ILE A 303 16.75 -5.61 -10.91
CA ILE A 303 17.71 -5.28 -11.97
C ILE A 303 17.01 -4.52 -13.09
N ASN A 304 15.82 -4.95 -13.50
CA ASN A 304 14.99 -4.25 -14.49
C ASN A 304 14.71 -2.80 -14.06
N ASN A 305 14.39 -2.60 -12.77
CA ASN A 305 14.12 -1.29 -12.20
C ASN A 305 15.39 -0.45 -11.96
N ALA A 306 16.56 -1.04 -11.79
CA ALA A 306 17.78 -0.24 -11.64
C ALA A 306 18.35 0.16 -13.02
N VAL A 307 18.30 -0.75 -14.00
CA VAL A 307 18.88 -0.54 -15.34
C VAL A 307 18.27 0.65 -16.07
N HIS A 308 16.97 0.93 -15.92
CA HIS A 308 16.35 2.07 -16.59
C HIS A 308 16.82 3.43 -16.08
N THR A 309 17.45 3.49 -14.89
CA THR A 309 17.97 4.73 -14.32
C THR A 309 19.34 5.13 -14.88
N LEU A 310 20.01 4.20 -15.56
CA LEU A 310 21.37 4.38 -16.07
C LEU A 310 21.37 5.05 -17.45
N PRO A 311 22.38 5.90 -17.76
CA PRO A 311 22.56 6.49 -19.09
C PRO A 311 22.71 5.45 -20.20
N CYS A 312 22.28 5.80 -21.42
CA CYS A 312 22.47 4.96 -22.60
C CYS A 312 23.96 4.60 -22.79
N GLY A 313 24.25 3.35 -23.19
CA GLY A 313 25.63 2.89 -23.46
C GLY A 313 26.46 2.58 -22.22
N LYS A 314 25.91 2.71 -21.00
CA LYS A 314 26.52 2.21 -19.77
C LYS A 314 26.06 0.81 -19.38
N VAL A 315 25.04 0.27 -20.05
CA VAL A 315 24.49 -1.05 -19.76
C VAL A 315 24.65 -1.98 -20.97
N LEU A 316 25.14 -3.20 -20.73
CA LEU A 316 25.14 -4.29 -21.70
C LEU A 316 24.41 -5.49 -21.10
N ALA A 317 23.39 -6.00 -21.79
CA ALA A 317 22.83 -7.30 -21.45
C ALA A 317 23.51 -8.41 -22.23
N LEU A 318 23.96 -9.43 -21.52
CA LEU A 318 24.69 -10.58 -22.04
C LEU A 318 23.82 -11.84 -21.90
N PRO A 319 23.19 -12.34 -22.96
CA PRO A 319 22.49 -13.61 -22.93
C PRO A 319 23.50 -14.76 -22.72
N TYR A 320 23.45 -15.38 -21.54
CA TYR A 320 24.44 -16.34 -21.05
C TYR A 320 24.57 -17.54 -21.98
N GLU A 321 23.46 -18.13 -22.42
CA GLU A 321 23.43 -19.33 -23.27
C GLU A 321 24.09 -19.08 -24.64
N GLU A 322 23.84 -17.92 -25.24
CA GLU A 322 24.50 -17.51 -26.49
C GLU A 322 25.98 -17.21 -26.23
N PHE A 323 26.29 -16.48 -25.16
CA PHE A 323 27.66 -16.12 -24.81
C PHE A 323 28.58 -17.33 -24.63
N VAL A 324 28.15 -18.37 -23.92
CA VAL A 324 28.99 -19.56 -23.72
C VAL A 324 29.10 -20.45 -24.96
N THR A 325 28.23 -20.26 -25.95
CA THR A 325 28.23 -21.02 -27.21
C THR A 325 29.04 -20.31 -28.29
N THR A 326 28.90 -19.00 -28.40
CA THR A 326 29.52 -18.16 -29.43
C THR A 326 30.18 -16.91 -28.83
N PRO A 327 31.10 -17.03 -27.85
CA PRO A 327 31.58 -15.90 -27.05
C PRO A 327 32.15 -14.74 -27.86
N ARG A 328 32.75 -15.02 -29.03
CA ARG A 328 33.33 -14.01 -29.91
C ARG A 328 32.31 -13.05 -30.54
N THR A 329 31.03 -13.39 -30.63
CA THR A 329 30.00 -12.47 -31.15
C THR A 329 29.83 -11.25 -30.24
N PHE A 330 30.14 -11.40 -28.95
CA PHE A 330 30.06 -10.35 -27.93
C PHE A 330 31.37 -9.55 -27.77
N SER A 331 32.41 -9.87 -28.52
CA SER A 331 33.74 -9.28 -28.35
C SER A 331 33.75 -7.76 -28.52
N GLN A 332 33.04 -7.24 -29.53
CA GLN A 332 32.96 -5.79 -29.77
C GLN A 332 32.23 -5.09 -28.62
N ASP A 333 31.07 -5.61 -28.22
CA ASP A 333 30.22 -4.99 -27.19
C ASP A 333 30.90 -5.01 -25.82
N LEU A 334 31.51 -6.15 -25.44
CA LEU A 334 32.28 -6.27 -24.21
C LEU A 334 33.52 -5.36 -24.24
N ALA A 335 34.25 -5.32 -25.36
CA ALA A 335 35.43 -4.46 -25.48
C ALA A 335 35.06 -2.97 -25.33
N GLN A 336 33.94 -2.58 -25.91
CA GLN A 336 33.41 -1.22 -25.83
C GLN A 336 32.92 -0.88 -24.42
N LEU A 337 32.21 -1.79 -23.75
CA LEU A 337 31.72 -1.59 -22.39
C LEU A 337 32.87 -1.33 -21.41
N VAL A 338 33.97 -2.09 -21.52
CA VAL A 338 35.10 -2.03 -20.57
C VAL A 338 36.24 -1.12 -21.05
N GLY A 339 36.09 -0.47 -22.22
CA GLY A 339 37.08 0.49 -22.74
C GLY A 339 38.39 -0.13 -23.22
N VAL A 340 38.36 -1.34 -23.78
CA VAL A 340 39.56 -2.07 -24.25
C VAL A 340 39.54 -2.31 -25.76
N ARG A 341 40.70 -2.65 -26.33
CA ARG A 341 40.81 -3.06 -27.74
C ARG A 341 40.13 -4.41 -27.98
N LYS A 342 39.27 -4.48 -29.00
CA LYS A 342 38.59 -5.72 -29.44
C LYS A 342 39.54 -6.90 -29.61
N VAL A 343 40.73 -6.70 -30.19
CA VAL A 343 41.71 -7.78 -30.41
C VAL A 343 42.18 -8.46 -29.12
N HIS A 344 42.24 -7.73 -27.99
CA HIS A 344 42.56 -8.34 -26.70
C HIS A 344 41.37 -9.10 -26.14
N MET A 345 40.16 -8.56 -26.28
CA MET A 345 38.92 -9.23 -25.91
C MET A 345 38.72 -10.54 -26.70
N ASP A 346 38.95 -10.52 -28.02
CA ASP A 346 38.88 -11.71 -28.89
C ASP A 346 39.78 -12.85 -28.39
N ARG A 347 40.99 -12.52 -27.91
CA ARG A 347 41.93 -13.50 -27.34
C ARG A 347 41.40 -14.08 -26.03
N CYS A 348 40.93 -13.22 -25.13
CA CYS A 348 40.43 -13.66 -23.82
C CYS A 348 39.15 -14.51 -23.95
N LEU A 349 38.32 -14.24 -24.97
CA LEU A 349 37.11 -15.02 -25.25
C LEU A 349 37.39 -16.42 -25.81
N THR A 350 38.63 -16.73 -26.22
CA THR A 350 38.97 -18.10 -26.68
C THR A 350 38.99 -19.14 -25.57
N GLU A 351 39.10 -18.68 -24.32
CA GLU A 351 39.17 -19.55 -23.15
C GLU A 351 37.80 -19.85 -22.53
N VAL A 352 36.73 -19.19 -23.02
CA VAL A 352 35.36 -19.46 -22.59
C VAL A 352 34.94 -20.83 -23.10
N ARG A 353 34.66 -21.74 -22.17
CA ARG A 353 34.21 -23.11 -22.50
C ARG A 353 32.69 -23.16 -22.52
N SER A 354 32.15 -23.86 -23.51
CA SER A 354 30.74 -24.21 -23.50
C SER A 354 30.45 -25.12 -22.30
N PRO A 355 29.32 -24.93 -21.60
CA PRO A 355 28.93 -25.81 -20.52
C PRO A 355 28.71 -27.23 -21.07
N SER A 356 29.02 -28.24 -20.26
CA SER A 356 28.66 -29.61 -20.57
C SER A 356 27.14 -29.72 -20.74
N GLU A 357 26.70 -30.52 -21.70
CA GLU A 357 25.28 -30.87 -21.84
C GLU A 357 24.76 -31.42 -20.51
N LYS A 358 23.61 -30.91 -20.07
CA LYS A 358 23.01 -31.30 -18.81
C LYS A 358 21.95 -32.35 -19.08
N THR A 359 22.06 -33.51 -18.45
CA THR A 359 20.99 -34.49 -18.37
C THR A 359 20.17 -34.24 -17.10
N TYR A 360 18.84 -34.38 -17.20
CA TYR A 360 17.92 -34.18 -16.08
C TYR A 360 17.17 -35.48 -15.80
N THR A 361 16.94 -35.78 -14.51
CA THR A 361 16.03 -36.87 -14.13
C THR A 361 14.58 -36.47 -14.44
N PRO A 362 13.63 -37.43 -14.54
CA PRO A 362 12.22 -37.11 -14.75
C PRO A 362 11.65 -36.11 -13.72
N GLU A 363 12.05 -36.23 -12.45
CA GLU A 363 11.62 -35.34 -11.37
C GLU A 363 12.20 -33.93 -11.56
N GLN A 364 13.47 -33.83 -11.97
CA GLN A 364 14.09 -32.55 -12.30
C GLN A 364 13.41 -31.91 -13.51
N GLN A 365 13.00 -32.70 -14.49
CA GLN A 365 12.27 -32.21 -15.66
C GLN A 365 10.90 -31.66 -15.28
N GLN A 366 10.15 -32.38 -14.44
CA GLN A 366 8.87 -31.91 -13.89
C GLN A 366 9.03 -30.58 -13.12
N MET A 367 10.03 -30.48 -12.25
CA MET A 367 10.35 -29.24 -11.53
C MET A 367 10.66 -28.09 -12.48
N ARG A 368 11.43 -28.34 -13.56
CA ARG A 368 11.74 -27.32 -14.58
C ARG A 368 10.47 -26.82 -15.28
N ASP A 369 9.52 -27.69 -15.56
CA ASP A 369 8.27 -27.30 -16.23
C ASP A 369 7.36 -26.47 -15.30
N GLN A 370 7.32 -26.78 -14.01
CA GLN A 370 6.67 -25.95 -13.00
C GLN A 370 7.31 -24.55 -12.90
N LEU A 371 8.64 -24.50 -12.80
CA LEU A 371 9.39 -23.24 -12.75
C LEU A 371 9.21 -22.41 -14.03
N ARG A 372 9.15 -23.05 -15.20
CA ARG A 372 8.90 -22.36 -16.48
C ARG A 372 7.54 -21.68 -16.47
N THR A 373 6.51 -22.38 -16.00
CA THR A 373 5.15 -21.83 -15.87
C THR A 373 5.14 -20.62 -14.93
N PHE A 374 5.79 -20.74 -13.78
CA PHE A 374 5.95 -19.64 -12.82
C PHE A 374 6.62 -18.41 -13.47
N PHE A 375 7.81 -18.57 -14.08
CA PHE A 375 8.51 -17.42 -14.66
C PHE A 375 7.82 -16.82 -15.88
N GLN A 376 7.08 -17.62 -16.65
CA GLN A 376 6.26 -17.11 -17.74
C GLN A 376 5.19 -16.14 -17.22
N GLN A 377 4.50 -16.50 -16.13
CA GLN A 377 3.50 -15.65 -15.49
C GLN A 377 4.12 -14.38 -14.87
N GLN A 378 5.30 -14.52 -14.24
CA GLN A 378 5.95 -13.42 -13.54
C GLN A 378 6.74 -12.47 -14.44
N SER A 379 7.06 -12.87 -15.68
CA SER A 379 7.87 -12.07 -16.63
C SER A 379 7.39 -10.65 -16.88
N VAL A 380 6.10 -10.38 -16.64
CA VAL A 380 5.50 -9.04 -16.70
C VAL A 380 6.14 -8.05 -15.72
N LEU A 381 6.83 -8.52 -14.68
CA LEU A 381 7.52 -7.70 -13.68
C LEU A 381 8.92 -7.23 -14.12
N TRP A 382 9.51 -7.85 -15.15
CA TRP A 382 10.81 -7.44 -15.74
C TRP A 382 10.76 -7.39 -17.28
N PRO A 383 9.90 -6.52 -17.85
CA PRO A 383 9.67 -6.48 -19.30
C PRO A 383 10.94 -6.22 -20.12
N LEU A 384 11.94 -5.49 -19.60
CA LEU A 384 13.21 -5.24 -20.29
C LEU A 384 14.05 -6.50 -20.40
N LEU A 385 14.16 -7.25 -19.30
CA LEU A 385 15.03 -8.42 -19.22
C LEU A 385 14.39 -9.65 -19.87
N SER A 386 13.05 -9.72 -19.91
CA SER A 386 12.31 -10.81 -20.57
C SER A 386 12.39 -10.76 -22.10
N LYS A 387 12.75 -9.60 -22.68
CA LYS A 387 12.94 -9.39 -24.11
C LYS A 387 14.25 -8.65 -24.34
N PRO A 388 15.40 -9.34 -24.31
CA PRO A 388 16.71 -8.70 -24.39
C PRO A 388 16.91 -7.83 -25.64
N SER A 389 16.16 -8.09 -26.72
CA SER A 389 16.13 -7.26 -27.93
C SER A 389 15.61 -5.83 -27.71
N LEU A 390 14.96 -5.55 -26.57
CA LEU A 390 14.52 -4.21 -26.17
C LEU A 390 15.63 -3.39 -25.52
N LEU A 391 16.72 -4.01 -25.08
CA LEU A 391 17.84 -3.26 -24.51
C LEU A 391 18.69 -2.68 -25.64
N PRO A 392 19.02 -1.37 -25.59
CA PRO A 392 19.81 -0.74 -26.63
C PRO A 392 21.18 -1.42 -26.69
N ARG A 393 21.58 -1.88 -27.88
CA ARG A 393 22.96 -2.30 -28.12
C ARG A 393 23.87 -1.12 -27.84
N VAL A 394 25.01 -1.37 -27.21
CA VAL A 394 25.99 -0.34 -26.83
C VAL A 394 26.49 0.33 -28.11
N ASN A 395 25.89 1.46 -28.47
CA ASN A 395 26.29 2.26 -29.61
C ASN A 395 26.88 3.56 -29.06
N ILE A 396 28.01 3.45 -28.35
CA ILE A 396 28.81 4.63 -28.01
C ILE A 396 29.29 5.17 -29.34
N GLY A 397 28.64 6.25 -29.81
CA GLY A 397 29.06 6.95 -31.01
C GLY A 397 30.58 7.14 -30.93
N ARG A 398 31.28 6.86 -32.04
CA ARG A 398 32.72 7.11 -32.14
C ARG A 398 32.96 8.59 -31.84
N GLY A 399 33.20 8.93 -30.57
CA GLY A 399 33.84 10.18 -30.22
C GLY A 399 35.16 10.21 -30.98
N PRO A 400 35.51 11.32 -31.63
CA PRO A 400 36.72 11.40 -32.43
C PRO A 400 37.91 11.16 -31.48
N VAL A 401 38.50 9.97 -31.56
CA VAL A 401 39.87 9.74 -31.09
C VAL A 401 40.71 10.64 -31.97
N SER A 402 41.13 11.79 -31.46
CA SER A 402 41.93 12.76 -32.19
C SER A 402 43.35 12.20 -32.40
N PRO A 403 43.79 11.92 -33.65
CA PRO A 403 45.20 11.98 -33.96
C PRO A 403 45.49 13.40 -34.42
N ALA A 404 46.54 14.01 -33.88
CA ALA A 404 47.05 15.27 -34.38
C ALA A 404 47.29 15.24 -35.90
N SER A 405 46.97 16.37 -36.56
CA SER A 405 47.31 16.77 -37.93
C SER A 405 46.57 16.14 -39.11
N ALA A 406 45.68 16.91 -39.75
CA ALA A 406 45.73 17.26 -41.18
C ALA A 406 44.51 18.13 -41.60
N ARG A 407 44.78 19.08 -42.50
CA ARG A 407 43.90 20.12 -43.05
C ARG A 407 42.93 19.62 -44.13
N ALA A 408 41.92 20.46 -44.37
CA ALA A 408 41.08 20.62 -45.58
C ALA A 408 39.94 19.58 -45.76
N GLN A 409 38.73 19.87 -46.25
CA GLN A 409 38.04 21.05 -46.78
C GLN A 409 36.53 20.73 -46.89
N GLY A 410 35.67 21.76 -46.73
CA GLY A 410 34.43 22.03 -47.51
C GLY A 410 33.23 21.06 -47.54
N GLY A 411 32.02 21.60 -47.36
CA GLY A 411 30.79 21.01 -47.93
C GLY A 411 29.50 21.24 -47.13
N VAL A 412 28.73 22.26 -47.53
CA VAL A 412 27.38 22.59 -47.06
C VAL A 412 26.34 21.80 -47.85
N HIS A 413 25.34 21.17 -47.21
CA HIS A 413 24.00 21.03 -47.80
C HIS A 413 22.87 20.76 -46.78
N GLN A 414 21.81 21.56 -46.93
CA GLN A 414 20.50 21.47 -46.29
C GLN A 414 19.66 20.37 -46.95
N GLN A 415 18.88 19.61 -46.17
CA GLN A 415 17.62 18.99 -46.59
C GLN A 415 16.95 18.29 -45.40
N HIS A 416 15.94 18.91 -44.77
CA HIS A 416 14.88 18.22 -44.03
C HIS A 416 13.71 19.18 -43.72
N GLN A 417 12.86 19.41 -44.72
CA GLN A 417 11.49 19.89 -44.54
C GLN A 417 10.64 19.29 -45.67
N GLN A 418 10.09 18.09 -45.45
CA GLN A 418 8.99 17.49 -46.22
C GLN A 418 8.65 16.13 -45.58
N GLN A 419 7.95 16.12 -44.44
CA GLN A 419 7.32 14.90 -43.90
C GLN A 419 6.30 15.18 -42.77
N GLU A 420 5.43 16.20 -42.92
CA GLU A 420 4.39 16.51 -41.90
C GLU A 420 2.94 16.64 -42.42
N GLU A 421 2.60 16.25 -43.65
CA GLU A 421 1.24 16.51 -44.17
C GLU A 421 0.32 15.30 -44.50
N GLU A 422 0.70 14.03 -44.25
CA GLU A 422 -0.16 12.88 -44.62
C GLU A 422 -0.87 12.16 -43.44
N GLY A 423 -1.01 12.81 -42.29
CA GLY A 423 -1.54 12.19 -41.06
C GLY A 423 -2.99 12.51 -40.67
N ARG A 424 -3.83 13.05 -41.57
CA ARG A 424 -5.21 13.46 -41.23
C ARG A 424 -6.23 12.96 -42.25
N GLN A 425 -6.63 11.70 -42.16
CA GLN A 425 -7.94 11.21 -42.61
C GLN A 425 -8.06 9.72 -42.25
N HIS A 426 -8.74 9.40 -41.15
CA HIS A 426 -9.56 8.18 -40.93
C HIS A 426 -9.82 7.99 -39.42
N GLN A 427 -10.96 8.52 -38.95
CA GLN A 427 -11.62 7.98 -37.75
C GLN A 427 -13.09 7.79 -38.11
N GLN A 428 -13.45 6.53 -38.32
CA GLN A 428 -14.82 6.05 -38.48
C GLN A 428 -15.30 5.48 -37.14
N GLU A 429 -16.61 5.61 -36.95
CA GLU A 429 -17.40 5.48 -35.72
C GLU A 429 -17.25 4.13 -34.99
N GLN A 430 -17.16 4.19 -33.66
CA GLN A 430 -17.44 3.07 -32.75
C GLN A 430 -18.58 3.46 -31.80
N PRO A 431 -19.48 2.53 -31.46
CA PRO A 431 -20.69 2.84 -30.70
C PRO A 431 -20.40 3.07 -29.21
N ALA A 432 -21.17 4.01 -28.63
CA ALA A 432 -21.09 4.41 -27.24
C ALA A 432 -21.33 3.24 -26.28
N SER A 433 -20.39 3.02 -25.36
CA SER A 433 -20.56 2.11 -24.23
C SER A 433 -21.19 2.85 -23.06
N ASP A 434 -22.28 2.31 -22.51
CA ASP A 434 -22.93 2.73 -21.27
C ASP A 434 -21.93 3.02 -20.14
N LYS A 435 -21.85 4.29 -19.72
CA LYS A 435 -21.03 4.73 -18.56
C LYS A 435 -21.83 5.47 -17.49
N ASP A 436 -23.15 5.57 -17.62
CA ASP A 436 -24.00 6.31 -16.70
C ASP A 436 -24.72 5.42 -15.66
N ALA A 437 -24.09 4.32 -15.21
CA ALA A 437 -24.64 3.59 -14.08
C ALA A 437 -24.32 4.37 -12.77
N PRO A 438 -25.32 4.91 -12.05
CA PRO A 438 -25.09 5.50 -10.73
C PRO A 438 -24.45 4.47 -9.81
N HIS A 439 -23.62 4.91 -8.85
CA HIS A 439 -23.12 4.06 -7.78
C HIS A 439 -24.31 3.36 -7.11
N SER A 440 -24.56 2.12 -7.53
CA SER A 440 -25.54 1.25 -6.90
C SER A 440 -25.07 1.11 -5.46
N THR A 441 -25.77 1.77 -4.54
CA THR A 441 -25.78 1.41 -3.13
C THR A 441 -26.19 -0.05 -3.12
N ARG A 442 -25.20 -0.94 -3.07
CA ARG A 442 -25.42 -2.37 -3.04
C ARG A 442 -26.13 -2.62 -1.72
N THR A 443 -27.46 -2.69 -1.77
CA THR A 443 -28.29 -3.02 -0.63
C THR A 443 -27.76 -4.34 -0.09
N LEU A 444 -27.24 -4.31 1.14
CA LEU A 444 -26.76 -5.51 1.81
C LEU A 444 -27.91 -6.52 1.80
N ALA A 445 -27.60 -7.80 1.56
CA ALA A 445 -28.60 -8.84 1.69
C ALA A 445 -29.22 -8.76 3.10
N PRO A 446 -30.53 -8.98 3.25
CA PRO A 446 -31.17 -8.91 4.56
C PRO A 446 -30.48 -9.89 5.51
N VAL A 447 -29.89 -9.33 6.57
CA VAL A 447 -29.17 -10.08 7.59
C VAL A 447 -30.15 -10.99 8.32
N ALA A 448 -29.79 -12.25 8.56
CA ALA A 448 -30.65 -13.16 9.32
C ALA A 448 -30.95 -12.57 10.71
N GLU A 449 -32.23 -12.37 11.03
CA GLU A 449 -32.65 -11.59 12.21
C GLU A 449 -32.23 -12.21 13.56
N ASP A 450 -31.94 -13.52 13.58
CA ASP A 450 -31.67 -14.30 14.80
C ASP A 450 -30.28 -14.94 14.86
N LYS A 451 -29.38 -14.63 13.92
CA LYS A 451 -28.02 -15.18 13.90
C LYS A 451 -27.00 -14.10 14.17
N PHE A 452 -26.13 -14.34 15.15
CA PHE A 452 -25.19 -13.37 15.68
C PHE A 452 -23.74 -13.82 15.49
N LEU A 453 -22.85 -12.87 15.24
CA LEU A 453 -21.41 -13.01 15.31
C LEU A 453 -20.90 -12.22 16.51
N ARG A 454 -20.22 -12.89 17.43
CA ARG A 454 -19.49 -12.25 18.53
C ARG A 454 -18.00 -12.37 18.26
N ILE A 455 -17.27 -11.31 18.54
CA ILE A 455 -15.82 -11.28 18.44
C ILE A 455 -15.22 -10.92 19.79
N ASN A 456 -14.04 -11.44 20.11
CA ASN A 456 -13.27 -10.96 21.24
C ASN A 456 -12.68 -9.57 20.92
N TYR A 457 -13.21 -8.54 21.58
CA TYR A 457 -12.85 -7.14 21.34
C TYR A 457 -11.54 -6.71 22.01
N PHE A 458 -10.91 -7.55 22.84
CA PHE A 458 -9.73 -7.20 23.64
C PHE A 458 -9.87 -5.83 24.28
N LEU A 459 -10.89 -5.68 25.12
CA LEU A 459 -11.26 -4.39 25.71
C LEU A 459 -10.14 -3.78 26.59
N HIS A 460 -8.98 -4.43 26.73
CA HIS A 460 -7.78 -3.85 27.31
C HIS A 460 -6.94 -3.00 26.35
N LEU A 461 -7.14 -3.13 25.04
CA LEU A 461 -6.49 -2.32 24.02
C LEU A 461 -7.05 -0.90 24.03
N GLY A 462 -6.33 0.04 23.41
CA GLY A 462 -6.86 1.38 23.16
C GLY A 462 -8.07 1.36 22.25
N PHE A 463 -8.95 2.35 22.40
CA PHE A 463 -10.21 2.44 21.66
C PHE A 463 -10.05 2.23 20.15
N ASN A 464 -9.01 2.80 19.53
CA ASN A 464 -8.80 2.67 18.09
C ASN A 464 -8.54 1.24 17.64
N ASN A 465 -7.87 0.43 18.45
CA ASN A 465 -7.70 -0.99 18.16
C ASN A 465 -9.05 -1.72 18.30
N VAL A 466 -9.84 -1.39 19.32
CA VAL A 466 -11.19 -1.94 19.50
C VAL A 466 -12.09 -1.58 18.33
N ARG A 467 -12.04 -0.33 17.85
CA ARG A 467 -12.76 0.13 16.66
C ARG A 467 -12.36 -0.67 15.43
N PHE A 468 -11.07 -0.92 15.20
CA PHE A 468 -10.64 -1.76 14.08
C PHE A 468 -11.16 -3.20 14.19
N ILE A 469 -11.23 -3.76 15.40
CA ILE A 469 -11.85 -5.06 15.61
C ILE A 469 -13.36 -5.00 15.27
N MET A 470 -14.04 -3.91 15.58
CA MET A 470 -15.45 -3.71 15.17
C MET A 470 -15.59 -3.58 13.65
N GLU A 471 -14.71 -2.82 12.97
CA GLU A 471 -14.69 -2.68 11.50
C GLU A 471 -14.57 -4.05 10.81
N ILE A 472 -13.60 -4.85 11.24
CA ILE A 472 -13.40 -6.22 10.75
C ILE A 472 -14.62 -7.09 11.12
N GLY A 473 -15.20 -6.86 12.30
CA GLY A 473 -16.38 -7.57 12.75
C GLY A 473 -17.59 -7.36 11.85
N PHE A 474 -17.81 -6.13 11.37
CA PHE A 474 -18.89 -5.85 10.42
C PHE A 474 -18.67 -6.58 9.10
N LEU A 475 -17.44 -6.60 8.59
CA LEU A 475 -17.09 -7.36 7.39
C LEU A 475 -17.40 -8.85 7.56
N MET A 476 -16.96 -9.44 8.67
CA MET A 476 -17.16 -10.86 8.94
C MET A 476 -18.64 -11.18 9.15
N ALA A 477 -19.36 -10.37 9.93
CA ALA A 477 -20.78 -10.54 10.21
C ALA A 477 -21.59 -10.51 8.91
N ASN A 478 -21.34 -9.51 8.06
CA ASN A 478 -21.98 -9.40 6.76
C ASN A 478 -21.65 -10.58 5.84
N SER A 479 -20.39 -11.01 5.80
CA SER A 479 -19.97 -12.17 4.99
C SER A 479 -20.64 -13.47 5.44
N LEU A 480 -20.94 -13.58 6.75
CA LEU A 480 -21.62 -14.72 7.34
C LEU A 480 -23.15 -14.60 7.34
N ASN A 481 -23.71 -13.50 6.81
CA ASN A 481 -25.13 -13.16 6.93
C ASN A 481 -25.64 -13.17 8.38
N ARG A 482 -24.85 -12.61 9.31
CA ARG A 482 -25.10 -12.55 10.76
C ARG A 482 -25.10 -11.10 11.24
N GLN A 483 -25.78 -10.84 12.35
CA GLN A 483 -25.70 -9.57 13.06
C GLN A 483 -24.44 -9.51 13.94
N LEU A 484 -23.69 -8.42 13.89
CA LEU A 484 -22.52 -8.24 14.77
C LEU A 484 -22.96 -7.90 16.19
N LEU A 485 -22.53 -8.71 17.16
CA LEU A 485 -22.82 -8.49 18.57
C LEU A 485 -21.71 -7.66 19.21
N LEU A 486 -22.04 -6.41 19.54
CA LEU A 486 -21.13 -5.41 20.11
C LEU A 486 -21.17 -5.42 21.64
N PRO A 487 -20.07 -5.01 22.31
CA PRO A 487 -20.06 -4.85 23.76
C PRO A 487 -20.98 -3.69 24.17
N ASP A 488 -21.60 -3.79 25.35
CA ASP A 488 -22.44 -2.73 25.91
C ASP A 488 -21.63 -1.58 26.52
N ALA A 489 -20.37 -1.84 26.88
CA ALA A 489 -19.46 -0.85 27.43
C ALA A 489 -18.03 -0.98 26.89
N LEU A 490 -17.31 0.14 26.90
CA LEU A 490 -15.91 0.25 26.55
C LEU A 490 -15.07 0.67 27.76
N ARG A 491 -13.83 0.18 27.78
CA ARG A 491 -12.86 0.50 28.82
C ARG A 491 -12.16 1.82 28.50
N MET A 492 -12.25 2.78 29.42
CA MET A 492 -11.41 3.98 29.42
C MET A 492 -10.18 3.74 30.29
N ARG A 493 -9.01 4.03 29.73
CA ARG A 493 -7.70 3.67 30.29
C ARG A 493 -7.13 4.74 31.20
N ARG A 494 -7.36 6.01 30.87
CA ARG A 494 -6.77 7.13 31.60
C ARG A 494 -7.80 8.22 31.87
N CYS A 495 -7.91 8.56 33.15
CA CYS A 495 -8.62 9.74 33.61
C CYS A 495 -7.64 10.92 33.66
N VAL A 496 -7.93 11.99 32.92
CA VAL A 496 -7.14 13.23 32.90
C VAL A 496 -7.77 14.35 33.73
N ASN A 497 -9.05 14.22 34.08
CA ASN A 497 -9.74 15.12 35.02
C ASN A 497 -10.59 14.28 36.01
N PRO A 498 -10.13 14.09 37.26
CA PRO A 498 -10.79 13.24 38.25
C PRO A 498 -12.25 13.61 38.52
N ASP A 499 -12.57 14.90 38.57
CA ASP A 499 -13.93 15.39 38.87
C ASP A 499 -14.89 15.04 37.73
N LEU A 500 -14.45 15.24 36.49
CA LEU A 500 -15.24 14.86 35.31
C LEU A 500 -15.40 13.33 35.23
N CYS A 501 -14.33 12.56 35.46
CA CYS A 501 -14.42 11.09 35.46
C CYS A 501 -15.38 10.55 36.53
N ALA A 502 -15.40 11.16 37.72
CA ALA A 502 -16.30 10.79 38.80
C ALA A 502 -17.77 11.11 38.48
N ALA A 503 -18.02 12.17 37.70
CA ALA A 503 -19.34 12.57 37.25
C ALA A 503 -19.82 11.77 36.01
N ALA A 504 -18.92 11.05 35.33
CA ALA A 504 -19.24 10.36 34.08
C ALA A 504 -20.17 9.18 34.33
N PRO A 505 -21.02 8.80 33.35
CA PRO A 505 -21.91 7.64 33.43
C PRO A 505 -21.13 6.32 33.29
N CYS A 506 -19.93 6.25 33.83
CA CYS A 506 -19.02 5.13 33.73
C CYS A 506 -18.92 4.43 35.07
N LYS A 507 -18.91 3.09 35.06
CA LYS A 507 -18.68 2.33 36.28
C LYS A 507 -17.20 2.46 36.65
N PRO A 508 -16.87 2.85 37.90
CA PRO A 508 -15.49 2.90 38.35
C PRO A 508 -14.88 1.49 38.29
N PRO A 509 -13.54 1.41 38.29
CA PRO A 509 -12.89 0.12 38.40
C PRO A 509 -13.44 -0.63 39.62
N GLY A 510 -13.68 -1.92 39.48
CA GLY A 510 -13.79 -2.79 40.65
C GLY A 510 -12.51 -2.74 41.48
N LYS A 511 -12.35 -3.62 42.48
CA LYS A 511 -11.13 -3.68 43.31
C LYS A 511 -9.81 -3.82 42.52
N SER A 512 -9.88 -4.21 41.24
CA SER A 512 -8.78 -4.16 40.28
C SER A 512 -8.57 -2.73 39.75
N ALA A 513 -7.50 -2.08 40.21
CA ALA A 513 -7.19 -0.67 39.94
C ALA A 513 -7.18 -0.27 38.45
N GLY A 514 -7.70 0.93 38.17
CA GLY A 514 -7.20 1.79 37.08
C GLY A 514 -8.14 2.10 35.91
N HIS A 515 -9.30 1.46 35.75
CA HIS A 515 -10.08 1.58 34.49
C HIS A 515 -11.57 1.80 34.71
N TYR A 516 -12.17 2.65 33.88
CA TYR A 516 -13.60 2.92 33.89
C TYR A 516 -14.30 2.17 32.74
N TRP A 517 -15.53 1.70 32.97
CA TRP A 517 -16.35 1.08 31.94
C TRP A 517 -17.51 2.00 31.58
N CYS A 518 -17.48 2.56 30.38
CA CYS A 518 -18.44 3.54 29.91
C CYS A 518 -19.35 2.93 28.83
N PRO A 519 -20.67 3.20 28.83
CA PRO A 519 -21.59 2.68 27.81
C PRO A 519 -21.16 3.02 26.38
N LEU A 520 -21.24 2.04 25.46
CA LEU A 520 -20.79 2.18 24.06
C LEU A 520 -21.52 3.32 23.32
N GLU A 521 -22.79 3.55 23.66
CA GLU A 521 -23.65 4.60 23.09
C GLU A 521 -23.16 6.03 23.27
N HIS A 522 -22.22 6.26 24.19
CA HIS A 522 -21.59 7.56 24.34
C HIS A 522 -20.46 7.81 23.33
N PHE A 523 -19.93 6.75 22.72
CA PHE A 523 -18.81 6.80 21.78
C PHE A 523 -19.28 6.68 20.33
N LEU A 524 -20.24 5.80 20.08
CA LEU A 524 -20.77 5.48 18.75
C LEU A 524 -22.29 5.68 18.69
N ASP A 525 -22.78 6.03 17.51
CA ASP A 525 -24.20 6.14 17.21
C ASP A 525 -24.82 4.75 17.09
N VAL A 526 -25.50 4.32 18.15
CA VAL A 526 -26.10 2.98 18.24
C VAL A 526 -27.14 2.74 17.16
N ARG A 527 -27.89 3.78 16.75
CA ARG A 527 -28.89 3.64 15.70
C ARG A 527 -28.21 3.29 14.38
N ALA A 528 -27.15 4.02 14.03
CA ALA A 528 -26.35 3.73 12.85
C ALA A 528 -25.75 2.30 12.90
N LEU A 529 -25.27 1.87 14.07
CA LEU A 529 -24.78 0.50 14.25
C LEU A 529 -25.89 -0.54 14.01
N GLU A 530 -27.06 -0.36 14.61
CA GLU A 530 -28.19 -1.28 14.51
C GLU A 530 -28.77 -1.34 13.09
N GLU A 531 -28.88 -0.19 12.41
CA GLU A 531 -29.31 -0.09 11.00
C GLU A 531 -28.36 -0.81 10.05
N ASN A 532 -27.07 -0.91 10.41
CA ASN A 532 -26.04 -1.61 9.64
C ASN A 532 -25.79 -3.05 10.12
N GLY A 533 -26.76 -3.65 10.81
CA GLY A 533 -26.73 -5.06 11.16
C GLY A 533 -25.88 -5.40 12.40
N ALA A 534 -25.66 -4.46 13.31
CA ALA A 534 -25.16 -4.78 14.64
C ALA A 534 -26.29 -4.87 15.68
N ARG A 535 -25.98 -5.47 16.84
CA ARG A 535 -26.80 -5.43 18.05
C ARG A 535 -25.92 -5.21 19.25
N LEU A 536 -26.38 -4.36 20.18
CA LEU A 536 -25.77 -4.24 21.49
C LEU A 536 -26.18 -5.40 22.39
N ALA A 537 -25.22 -6.00 23.07
CA ALA A 537 -25.49 -6.98 24.12
C ALA A 537 -25.97 -6.31 25.42
N ARG A 538 -27.13 -5.63 25.39
CA ARG A 538 -27.69 -4.92 26.55
C ARG A 538 -27.88 -5.88 27.73
N GLY A 539 -27.41 -5.50 28.91
CA GLY A 539 -27.42 -6.36 30.10
C GLY A 539 -26.24 -7.35 30.16
N GLY A 540 -25.27 -7.19 29.27
CA GLY A 540 -24.08 -8.02 29.18
C GLY A 540 -24.24 -9.22 28.26
N MET A 541 -23.10 -9.75 27.84
CA MET A 541 -23.00 -10.88 26.92
C MET A 541 -23.69 -12.15 27.43
N ASP A 542 -23.64 -12.40 28.73
CA ASP A 542 -24.22 -13.60 29.34
C ASP A 542 -25.75 -13.56 29.32
N ALA A 543 -26.32 -12.38 29.56
CA ALA A 543 -27.76 -12.16 29.46
C ALA A 543 -28.23 -12.35 28.01
N PHE A 544 -27.46 -11.84 27.04
CA PHE A 544 -27.77 -12.01 25.62
C PHE A 544 -27.69 -13.47 25.15
N ALA A 545 -26.66 -14.21 25.60
CA ALA A 545 -26.45 -15.60 25.21
C ALA A 545 -27.39 -16.58 25.90
N LYS A 546 -28.10 -16.17 26.96
CA LYS A 546 -29.00 -17.03 27.71
C LYS A 546 -30.13 -17.57 26.83
N GLY A 547 -30.20 -18.89 26.70
CA GLY A 547 -31.21 -19.58 25.88
C GLY A 547 -30.91 -19.64 24.39
N LYS A 548 -29.74 -19.16 23.95
CA LYS A 548 -29.26 -19.26 22.56
C LYS A 548 -28.23 -20.38 22.42
N SER A 549 -28.22 -21.07 21.29
CA SER A 549 -27.12 -21.97 20.93
C SER A 549 -25.86 -21.17 20.59
N VAL A 550 -24.72 -21.54 21.17
CA VAL A 550 -23.45 -20.82 20.95
C VAL A 550 -22.38 -21.78 20.50
N LYS A 551 -21.77 -21.49 19.35
CA LYS A 551 -20.54 -22.15 18.89
C LYS A 551 -19.37 -21.24 19.18
N VAL A 552 -18.48 -21.67 20.07
CA VAL A 552 -17.21 -20.98 20.30
C VAL A 552 -16.18 -21.56 19.34
N VAL A 553 -15.77 -20.75 18.38
CA VAL A 553 -14.59 -21.02 17.56
C VAL A 553 -13.42 -20.39 18.30
N LYS A 554 -12.76 -21.21 19.11
CA LYS A 554 -11.43 -20.85 19.61
C LYS A 554 -10.51 -20.92 18.42
N SER A 555 -10.13 -19.77 17.89
CA SER A 555 -8.97 -19.77 17.03
C SER A 555 -7.80 -20.19 17.90
N ALA A 556 -7.07 -21.20 17.45
CA ALA A 556 -5.66 -21.29 17.81
C ALA A 556 -4.93 -20.12 17.12
N PHE A 557 -5.26 -18.87 17.47
CA PHE A 557 -4.25 -17.82 17.53
C PHE A 557 -3.48 -18.06 18.85
N VAL A 558 -3.00 -19.30 19.03
CA VAL A 558 -1.73 -19.51 19.71
C VAL A 558 -0.80 -18.58 18.97
N ASP A 559 -0.11 -17.75 19.73
CA ASP A 559 1.00 -16.94 19.26
C ASP A 559 1.53 -17.47 17.93
N VAL A 560 1.37 -16.66 16.89
CA VAL A 560 2.26 -16.75 15.73
C VAL A 560 3.65 -16.22 16.13
N TYR A 561 3.97 -16.21 17.43
CA TYR A 561 5.25 -16.70 17.95
C TYR A 561 5.16 -18.21 18.21
N ASP A 562 5.19 -18.95 17.10
CA ASP A 562 6.09 -20.08 16.93
C ASP A 562 5.66 -21.52 17.30
N LYS A 563 5.75 -22.39 16.27
CA LYS A 563 5.89 -23.85 16.38
C LYS A 563 7.13 -24.38 15.64
N GLN A 564 8.03 -23.52 15.18
CA GLN A 564 9.23 -23.91 14.45
C GLN A 564 10.58 -23.42 15.02
N LEU A 565 10.66 -22.50 16.00
CA LEU A 565 11.95 -21.91 16.43
C LEU A 565 12.04 -21.45 17.91
N LEU A 566 11.62 -22.25 18.88
CA LEU A 566 12.26 -22.22 20.20
C LEU A 566 12.92 -23.55 20.50
N TRP A 567 14.25 -23.54 20.41
CA TRP A 567 15.16 -24.47 21.04
C TRP A 567 15.01 -24.41 22.57
N LEU A 568 13.98 -25.08 23.08
CA LEU A 568 13.95 -25.59 24.45
C LEU A 568 13.53 -27.06 24.37
N ASP A 569 14.50 -27.95 24.56
CA ASP A 569 14.34 -29.42 24.51
C ASP A 569 13.33 -30.00 25.51
N ARG A 570 12.67 -29.17 26.35
CA ARG A 570 11.58 -29.60 27.24
C ARG A 570 10.54 -28.50 27.46
N ILE A 571 9.29 -28.82 27.14
CA ILE A 571 8.11 -28.13 27.66
C ILE A 571 8.09 -28.41 29.18
N PRO A 572 8.05 -27.38 30.07
CA PRO A 572 7.85 -27.60 31.49
C PRO A 572 6.57 -28.43 31.69
N ALA A 573 6.66 -29.50 32.50
CA ALA A 573 5.56 -30.45 32.69
C ALA A 573 4.26 -29.76 33.13
N GLU A 574 4.35 -28.58 33.76
CA GLU A 574 3.23 -27.74 34.17
C GLU A 574 2.42 -27.18 33.00
N VAL A 575 3.09 -26.78 31.90
CA VAL A 575 2.44 -26.24 30.70
C VAL A 575 1.80 -27.37 29.90
N GLN A 576 2.50 -28.50 29.77
CA GLN A 576 1.96 -29.70 29.12
C GLN A 576 0.75 -30.24 29.91
N ALA A 577 0.83 -30.29 31.24
CA ALA A 577 -0.29 -30.70 32.08
C ALA A 577 -1.49 -29.72 32.00
N ALA A 578 -1.26 -28.42 31.86
CA ALA A 578 -2.33 -27.45 31.66
C ALA A 578 -3.05 -27.65 30.31
N MET A 579 -2.30 -28.00 29.26
CA MET A 579 -2.85 -28.33 27.93
C MET A 579 -3.61 -29.66 27.92
N ASP A 580 -3.06 -30.70 28.57
CA ASP A 580 -3.67 -32.03 28.64
C ASP A 580 -4.93 -32.02 29.53
N ASN A 581 -4.91 -31.26 30.63
CA ASN A 581 -6.10 -31.05 31.46
C ASN A 581 -7.20 -30.29 30.70
N ALA A 582 -6.84 -29.34 29.81
CA ALA A 582 -7.82 -28.61 29.01
C ALA A 582 -8.57 -29.47 27.97
N GLN A 583 -8.02 -30.64 27.58
CA GLN A 583 -8.69 -31.59 26.68
C GLN A 583 -9.67 -32.54 27.39
N SER A 584 -9.59 -32.66 28.73
CA SER A 584 -10.26 -33.73 29.48
C SER A 584 -11.62 -33.38 30.11
N GLY A 585 -12.03 -32.11 30.11
CA GLY A 585 -13.36 -31.71 30.59
C GLY A 585 -13.39 -30.40 31.36
N THR A 586 -14.55 -29.73 31.27
CA THR A 586 -14.99 -28.49 31.95
C THR A 586 -13.96 -27.79 32.83
N MET A 587 -13.18 -26.89 32.23
CA MET A 587 -12.38 -25.94 32.99
C MET A 587 -13.23 -24.72 33.37
N THR A 588 -13.49 -24.55 34.66
CA THR A 588 -14.04 -23.30 35.21
C THR A 588 -12.95 -22.23 35.12
N TYR A 589 -13.11 -21.25 34.23
CA TYR A 589 -12.18 -20.13 34.16
C TYR A 589 -12.32 -19.24 35.41
N HIS A 590 -11.26 -19.16 36.21
CA HIS A 590 -11.16 -18.21 37.31
C HIS A 590 -11.09 -16.76 36.77
N ARG A 591 -12.22 -16.05 36.88
CA ARG A 591 -12.42 -14.65 37.31
C ARG A 591 -11.51 -13.50 36.83
N PHE A 592 -10.68 -13.62 35.80
CA PHE A 592 -9.69 -12.57 35.51
C PHE A 592 -9.93 -11.62 34.34
N HIS A 593 -10.83 -11.87 33.37
CA HIS A 593 -10.90 -10.97 32.21
C HIS A 593 -12.22 -10.24 31.97
N LEU A 594 -13.38 -10.69 32.47
CA LEU A 594 -14.65 -9.94 32.31
C LEU A 594 -15.67 -10.10 33.46
N GLY A 595 -15.33 -10.79 34.56
CA GLY A 595 -16.31 -11.07 35.62
C GLY A 595 -17.46 -12.03 35.20
N CYS A 596 -17.34 -12.68 34.03
CA CYS A 596 -18.33 -13.63 33.50
C CYS A 596 -17.99 -15.08 33.90
N GLU A 597 -19.01 -15.83 34.32
CA GLU A 597 -18.96 -17.28 34.55
C GLU A 597 -19.68 -17.95 33.37
N LEU A 598 -18.93 -18.41 32.36
CA LEU A 598 -19.48 -19.05 31.16
C LEU A 598 -19.65 -20.55 31.42
N SER A 599 -20.78 -20.95 32.03
CA SER A 599 -20.92 -22.28 32.62
C SER A 599 -21.46 -23.39 31.69
N TYR A 600 -21.87 -23.13 30.44
CA TYR A 600 -22.53 -24.15 29.60
C TYR A 600 -22.33 -23.94 28.09
N PHE A 601 -21.21 -24.39 27.50
CA PHE A 601 -21.04 -24.39 26.04
C PHE A 601 -20.33 -25.64 25.51
N LYS A 602 -20.81 -26.16 24.37
CA LYS A 602 -20.09 -27.13 23.55
C LYS A 602 -18.99 -26.38 22.81
N VAL A 603 -17.76 -26.46 23.32
CA VAL A 603 -16.59 -25.88 22.67
C VAL A 603 -16.17 -26.80 21.52
N VAL A 604 -16.20 -26.30 20.28
CA VAL A 604 -15.67 -26.99 19.11
C VAL A 604 -14.31 -26.38 18.80
N HIS A 605 -13.26 -27.20 18.88
CA HIS A 605 -11.89 -26.76 18.62
C HIS A 605 -11.53 -26.92 17.13
N ASP A 606 -11.78 -25.88 16.33
CA ASP A 606 -11.35 -25.83 14.93
C ASP A 606 -10.13 -24.90 14.79
N LYS A 607 -9.01 -25.42 14.26
CA LYS A 607 -7.81 -24.62 13.95
C LYS A 607 -8.00 -23.96 12.59
N TRP A 608 -7.73 -22.66 12.50
CA TRP A 608 -7.90 -21.91 11.25
C TRP A 608 -6.77 -20.91 11.02
N THR A 609 -6.35 -20.79 9.77
CA THR A 609 -5.29 -19.88 9.31
C THR A 609 -5.87 -18.95 8.24
N TYR A 610 -5.68 -17.65 8.41
CA TYR A 610 -6.24 -16.64 7.51
C TYR A 610 -5.42 -16.55 6.21
N THR A 611 -6.07 -16.71 5.06
CA THR A 611 -5.55 -16.33 3.74
C THR A 611 -6.63 -15.58 2.97
N GLN A 612 -6.26 -14.75 1.98
CA GLN A 612 -7.23 -13.99 1.18
C GLN A 612 -8.23 -14.93 0.44
N ASP A 613 -7.78 -16.13 0.06
CA ASP A 613 -8.63 -17.16 -0.52
C ASP A 613 -9.58 -17.80 0.50
N ASN A 614 -9.15 -17.94 1.77
CA ASN A 614 -9.96 -18.49 2.85
C ASN A 614 -11.10 -17.55 3.28
N VAL A 615 -11.01 -16.23 3.02
CA VAL A 615 -12.12 -15.29 3.29
C VAL A 615 -13.34 -15.62 2.43
N ARG A 616 -13.12 -16.08 1.19
CA ARG A 616 -14.22 -16.44 0.28
C ARG A 616 -14.87 -17.76 0.66
N SER A 617 -14.12 -18.69 1.25
CA SER A 617 -14.65 -19.95 1.79
C SER A 617 -15.16 -19.82 3.22
N PHE A 618 -14.87 -18.70 3.90
CA PHE A 618 -15.28 -18.42 5.28
C PHE A 618 -16.80 -18.59 5.49
N PRO A 619 -17.70 -18.11 4.61
CA PRO A 619 -19.13 -18.33 4.77
C PRO A 619 -19.51 -19.81 4.68
N ALA A 620 -18.86 -20.59 3.81
CA ALA A 620 -19.18 -22.02 3.66
C ALA A 620 -18.70 -22.84 4.87
N GLN A 621 -17.55 -22.50 5.44
CA GLN A 621 -16.97 -23.21 6.59
C GLN A 621 -17.66 -22.84 7.92
N PHE A 622 -18.14 -21.60 8.03
CA PHE A 622 -18.74 -21.06 9.25
C PHE A 622 -20.22 -20.68 9.06
N ALA A 623 -20.89 -21.28 8.07
CA ALA A 623 -22.35 -21.42 8.02
C ALA A 623 -22.84 -22.33 9.16
N ALA A 624 -22.50 -21.95 10.38
CA ALA A 624 -22.90 -22.59 11.60
C ALA A 624 -24.42 -22.43 11.73
N GLU A 625 -25.11 -23.47 12.19
CA GLU A 625 -26.55 -23.38 12.50
C GLU A 625 -26.79 -22.67 13.84
N GLU A 626 -25.75 -22.43 14.62
CA GLU A 626 -25.86 -21.86 15.96
C GLU A 626 -26.27 -20.39 15.93
N ASP A 627 -27.07 -20.01 16.94
CA ASP A 627 -27.60 -18.65 17.09
C ASP A 627 -26.48 -17.64 17.29
N VAL A 628 -25.44 -18.00 18.04
CA VAL A 628 -24.26 -17.15 18.24
C VAL A 628 -23.00 -17.90 17.82
N LEU A 629 -22.29 -17.35 16.84
CA LEU A 629 -20.93 -17.75 16.54
C LEU A 629 -19.98 -16.84 17.31
N TYR A 630 -19.23 -17.37 18.28
CA TYR A 630 -18.24 -16.62 19.05
C TYR A 630 -16.82 -16.93 18.57
N LEU A 631 -16.16 -15.93 17.99
CA LEU A 631 -14.76 -15.99 17.60
C LEU A 631 -13.89 -15.54 18.78
N ASP A 632 -13.25 -16.51 19.43
CA ASP A 632 -12.35 -16.30 20.56
C ASP A 632 -10.90 -16.41 20.07
N GLY A 633 -10.13 -15.33 20.19
CA GLY A 633 -8.73 -15.16 19.73
C GLY A 633 -8.53 -13.74 19.22
N THR A 634 -7.36 -13.37 18.68
CA THR A 634 -6.96 -12.00 18.31
C THR A 634 -7.28 -11.62 16.85
N PRO A 635 -8.46 -11.03 16.51
CA PRO A 635 -8.68 -10.46 15.19
C PRO A 635 -7.68 -9.36 14.85
N HIS A 636 -7.15 -8.70 15.88
CA HIS A 636 -6.10 -7.69 15.75
C HIS A 636 -4.86 -8.24 15.01
N ASN A 637 -4.57 -9.54 15.17
CA ASN A 637 -3.44 -10.22 14.52
C ASN A 637 -3.77 -10.76 13.12
N ILE A 638 -4.98 -10.57 12.59
CA ILE A 638 -5.38 -11.10 11.27
C ILE A 638 -4.65 -10.35 10.11
N GLY A 639 -3.66 -9.49 10.39
CA GLY A 639 -2.95 -8.70 9.36
C GLY A 639 -3.84 -7.70 8.63
N LEU A 640 -5.11 -7.61 9.04
CA LEU A 640 -6.15 -6.73 8.48
C LEU A 640 -6.14 -5.34 9.11
N THR A 641 -5.04 -4.92 9.73
CA THR A 641 -4.94 -3.56 10.25
C THR A 641 -5.20 -2.57 9.08
N PRO A 642 -6.16 -1.64 9.21
CA PRO A 642 -6.56 -0.71 8.16
C PRO A 642 -5.43 0.12 7.53
N PHE A 643 -4.26 0.12 8.18
CA PHE A 643 -3.03 0.74 7.67
C PHE A 643 -2.55 0.22 6.31
N PHE A 644 -2.86 -1.02 5.93
CA PHE A 644 -2.40 -1.58 4.65
C PHE A 644 -3.33 -1.35 3.47
N TRP A 645 -4.51 -0.75 3.67
CA TRP A 645 -5.50 -0.47 2.61
C TRP A 645 -5.18 0.82 1.85
N GLY A 646 -3.88 1.10 1.67
CA GLY A 646 -3.34 2.24 0.94
C GLY A 646 -3.17 1.99 -0.56
N ARG A 647 -3.38 0.75 -1.04
CA ARG A 647 -3.45 0.48 -2.48
C ARG A 647 -4.86 0.79 -2.98
N GLU A 648 -4.97 1.49 -4.12
CA GLU A 648 -6.25 1.80 -4.78
C GLU A 648 -7.10 0.54 -5.01
N ASP A 649 -6.47 -0.61 -5.21
CA ASP A 649 -7.14 -1.89 -5.42
C ASP A 649 -7.93 -2.39 -4.19
N ASP A 650 -7.54 -1.95 -2.99
CA ASP A 650 -8.05 -2.41 -1.70
C ASP A 650 -9.22 -1.55 -1.19
N ALA A 651 -9.41 -0.34 -1.74
CA ALA A 651 -10.59 0.49 -1.49
C ALA A 651 -11.92 -0.20 -1.87
N ARG A 652 -11.87 -1.28 -2.67
CA ARG A 652 -13.02 -2.10 -3.05
C ARG A 652 -13.57 -2.98 -1.92
N PHE A 653 -12.80 -3.19 -0.87
CA PHE A 653 -13.09 -4.20 0.16
C PHE A 653 -13.54 -3.63 1.50
N ALA A 654 -13.41 -2.33 1.73
CA ALA A 654 -14.10 -1.63 2.81
C ALA A 654 -15.26 -0.85 2.18
N PRO A 655 -16.46 -1.43 2.07
CA PRO A 655 -17.64 -0.73 1.60
C PRO A 655 -17.81 0.55 2.41
N ALA A 656 -18.15 1.65 1.73
CA ALA A 656 -18.65 2.87 2.35
C ALA A 656 -19.67 2.56 3.47
N ALA A 657 -20.48 1.52 3.27
CA ALA A 657 -21.46 1.03 4.23
C ALA A 657 -20.93 0.75 5.66
N TRP A 658 -19.67 0.37 5.87
CA TRP A 658 -19.16 0.18 7.25
C TRP A 658 -18.64 1.46 7.88
N GLN A 659 -18.20 2.42 7.05
CA GLN A 659 -17.92 3.77 7.51
C GLN A 659 -19.22 4.46 7.95
N ASP A 660 -20.34 4.12 7.29
CA ASP A 660 -21.69 4.54 7.67
C ASP A 660 -22.20 3.83 8.94
N ALA A 661 -21.65 2.67 9.32
CA ALA A 661 -22.03 1.95 10.53
C ALA A 661 -21.36 2.52 11.79
N LEU A 662 -20.05 2.80 11.72
CA LEU A 662 -19.24 3.25 12.87
C LEU A 662 -19.22 4.78 12.99
N VAL A 663 -20.41 5.38 12.96
CA VAL A 663 -20.62 6.81 13.16
C VAL A 663 -20.38 7.14 14.62
N TYR A 664 -19.60 8.18 14.91
CA TYR A 664 -19.42 8.64 16.28
C TYR A 664 -20.72 9.22 16.85
N ALA A 665 -20.91 9.04 18.15
CA ALA A 665 -22.04 9.62 18.86
C ALA A 665 -22.14 11.14 18.62
N LEU A 666 -23.36 11.66 18.64
CA LEU A 666 -23.64 13.08 18.40
C LEU A 666 -22.75 14.05 19.23
N PRO A 667 -22.48 13.80 20.53
CA PRO A 667 -21.66 14.69 21.34
C PRO A 667 -20.23 14.78 20.81
N VAL A 668 -19.61 13.65 20.45
CA VAL A 668 -18.26 13.61 19.88
C VAL A 668 -18.18 14.46 18.61
N ARG A 669 -19.15 14.31 17.71
CA ARG A 669 -19.23 15.09 16.46
C ARG A 669 -19.46 16.58 16.72
N ALA A 670 -20.29 16.92 17.69
CA ALA A 670 -20.59 18.31 18.06
C ALA A 670 -19.37 19.00 18.69
N TYR A 671 -18.68 18.33 19.62
CA TYR A 671 -17.42 18.83 20.20
C TYR A 671 -16.34 19.01 19.14
N ALA A 672 -16.20 18.04 18.23
CA ALA A 672 -15.22 18.15 17.16
C ALA A 672 -15.50 19.31 16.21
N ARG A 673 -16.78 19.55 15.87
CA ARG A 673 -17.18 20.74 15.09
C ARG A 673 -16.89 22.04 15.84
N ALA A 674 -17.20 22.12 17.13
CA ALA A 674 -16.93 23.31 17.93
C ALA A 674 -15.42 23.62 18.00
N ILE A 675 -14.56 22.62 18.16
CA ILE A 675 -13.11 22.79 18.10
C ILE A 675 -12.69 23.24 16.70
N ALA A 676 -13.15 22.56 15.65
CA ALA A 676 -12.77 22.90 14.28
C ALA A 676 -13.17 24.35 13.91
N GLU A 677 -14.39 24.77 14.28
CA GLU A 677 -14.87 26.14 14.10
C GLU A 677 -14.00 27.16 14.86
N GLU A 678 -13.58 26.84 16.09
CA GLU A 678 -12.72 27.72 16.87
C GLU A 678 -11.31 27.83 16.27
N VAL A 679 -10.74 26.73 15.78
CA VAL A 679 -9.47 26.75 15.04
C VAL A 679 -9.61 27.57 13.74
N GLN A 680 -10.74 27.43 13.04
CA GLN A 680 -11.04 28.21 11.82
C GLN A 680 -11.24 29.70 12.10
N LYS A 681 -11.86 30.08 13.23
CA LYS A 681 -12.02 31.50 13.63
C LYS A 681 -10.66 32.17 13.90
N ARG A 682 -9.70 31.39 14.39
CA ARG A 682 -8.31 31.87 14.63
C ARG A 682 -7.46 31.86 13.36
N SER A 683 -7.88 31.12 12.34
CA SER A 683 -7.33 31.18 10.99
C SER A 683 -7.77 32.46 10.29
N LYS A 684 -6.82 33.15 9.63
CA LYS A 684 -7.11 34.32 8.78
C LYS A 684 -7.83 33.94 7.49
N VAL A 685 -7.74 32.69 7.07
CA VAL A 685 -8.29 32.19 5.79
C VAL A 685 -9.44 31.20 5.98
N GLY A 686 -9.86 30.92 7.22
CA GLY A 686 -10.97 30.02 7.53
C GLY A 686 -10.70 28.53 7.30
N THR A 687 -9.45 28.14 7.02
CA THR A 687 -9.00 26.74 6.90
C THR A 687 -7.92 26.42 7.93
N PHE A 688 -7.71 25.12 8.19
CA PHE A 688 -6.69 24.67 9.11
C PHE A 688 -6.06 23.34 8.70
N VAL A 689 -4.84 23.12 9.18
CA VAL A 689 -4.10 21.86 9.09
C VAL A 689 -4.20 21.13 10.43
N CYS A 690 -4.41 19.81 10.42
CA CYS A 690 -4.22 19.00 11.63
C CYS A 690 -2.93 18.18 11.54
N VAL A 691 -2.22 18.11 12.67
CA VAL A 691 -1.12 17.19 12.92
C VAL A 691 -1.53 16.22 14.02
N HIS A 692 -1.42 14.92 13.76
CA HIS A 692 -1.46 13.90 14.80
C HIS A 692 -0.05 13.42 15.11
N LEU A 693 0.40 13.68 16.34
CA LEU A 693 1.73 13.37 16.84
C LEU A 693 1.61 12.36 18.00
N ARG A 694 1.80 11.08 17.70
CA ARG A 694 1.84 9.99 18.69
C ARG A 694 3.24 9.89 19.29
N ARG A 695 3.44 10.30 20.55
CA ARG A 695 4.72 10.17 21.26
C ARG A 695 4.63 9.08 22.30
N GLY A 696 4.16 9.36 23.51
CA GLY A 696 3.94 8.36 24.58
C GLY A 696 4.86 7.12 24.53
N ASP A 697 4.24 5.94 24.44
CA ASP A 697 4.90 4.65 24.30
C ASP A 697 5.67 4.46 22.97
N PHE A 698 5.41 5.26 21.95
CA PHE A 698 6.15 5.22 20.67
C PHE A 698 7.56 5.79 20.80
N VAL A 699 7.79 6.72 21.74
CA VAL A 699 9.15 7.18 22.07
C VAL A 699 9.94 6.02 22.67
N ASP A 700 9.39 5.39 23.70
CA ASP A 700 10.05 4.29 24.42
C ASP A 700 10.28 3.07 23.52
N ALA A 701 9.38 2.82 22.57
CA ALA A 701 9.49 1.73 21.60
C ALA A 701 10.39 2.05 20.39
N GLY A 702 10.88 3.30 20.24
CA GLY A 702 11.67 3.73 19.08
C GLY A 702 10.89 3.71 17.75
N TRP A 703 9.56 3.84 17.80
CA TRP A 703 8.66 3.74 16.63
C TRP A 703 8.49 5.05 15.86
N LEU A 704 8.99 6.15 16.41
CA LEU A 704 8.83 7.48 15.82
C LEU A 704 9.71 7.72 14.58
N GLY A 705 10.81 6.97 14.42
CA GLY A 705 11.79 7.26 13.37
C GLY A 705 12.23 8.72 13.41
N ASN A 706 12.14 9.43 12.28
CA ASN A 706 12.51 10.85 12.21
C ASN A 706 11.61 11.78 13.03
N ALA A 707 10.40 11.36 13.39
CA ALA A 707 9.48 12.15 14.22
C ALA A 707 9.88 12.18 15.72
N GLU A 708 10.95 11.45 16.09
CA GLU A 708 11.55 11.57 17.42
C GLU A 708 12.11 12.99 17.61
N ASP A 709 12.76 13.52 16.57
CA ASP A 709 13.22 14.90 16.44
C ASP A 709 12.04 15.81 16.06
N LEU A 710 11.61 16.64 17.01
CA LEU A 710 10.50 17.56 16.78
C LEU A 710 10.82 18.66 15.77
N SER A 711 12.09 19.02 15.57
CA SER A 711 12.46 19.99 14.55
C SER A 711 12.15 19.50 13.13
N TYR A 712 12.23 18.18 12.90
CA TYR A 712 11.80 17.57 11.65
C TYR A 712 10.28 17.69 11.46
N VAL A 713 9.50 17.44 12.51
CA VAL A 713 8.03 17.57 12.48
C VAL A 713 7.65 19.04 12.25
N GLU A 714 8.23 19.96 13.01
CA GLU A 714 8.02 21.41 12.90
C GLU A 714 8.28 21.93 11.49
N LYS A 715 9.43 21.57 10.91
CA LYS A 715 9.77 21.96 9.54
C LYS A 715 8.70 21.51 8.55
N ARG A 716 8.29 20.24 8.63
CA ARG A 716 7.30 19.69 7.71
C ARG A 716 5.90 20.26 7.89
N VAL A 717 5.53 20.59 9.13
CA VAL A 717 4.28 21.30 9.43
C VAL A 717 4.34 22.70 8.85
N GLY A 718 5.46 23.42 9.03
CA GLY A 718 5.71 24.72 8.42
C GLY A 718 5.62 24.70 6.89
N ASP A 719 6.15 23.66 6.24
CA ASP A 719 6.06 23.48 4.79
C ASP A 719 4.62 23.26 4.29
N LEU A 720 3.74 22.69 5.13
CA LEU A 720 2.34 22.41 4.79
C LEU A 720 1.37 23.56 5.16
N LEU A 721 1.71 24.32 6.19
CA LEU A 721 0.88 25.38 6.75
C LEU A 721 0.91 26.61 5.84
N GLY A 722 -0.22 26.90 5.20
CA GLY A 722 -0.38 28.10 4.39
C GLY A 722 -0.36 29.37 5.24
N GLU A 723 -0.02 30.51 4.62
CA GLU A 723 -0.02 31.79 5.31
C GLU A 723 -1.41 32.11 5.88
N GLY A 724 -1.47 32.27 7.22
CA GLY A 724 -2.70 32.60 7.92
C GLY A 724 -3.62 31.42 8.21
N GLU A 725 -3.25 30.18 7.87
CA GLU A 725 -4.01 28.99 8.26
C GLU A 725 -3.93 28.70 9.76
N GLY A 726 -4.98 28.08 10.30
CA GLY A 726 -4.97 27.54 11.65
C GLY A 726 -4.20 26.21 11.72
N LEU A 727 -3.68 25.88 12.90
CA LEU A 727 -3.00 24.62 13.17
C LEU A 727 -3.64 23.93 14.38
N TYR A 728 -4.08 22.69 14.21
CA TYR A 728 -4.56 21.83 15.28
C TYR A 728 -3.58 20.68 15.53
N LEU A 729 -3.27 20.40 16.79
CA LEU A 729 -2.35 19.35 17.21
C LEU A 729 -3.07 18.32 18.09
N ALA A 730 -3.30 17.13 17.54
CA ALA A 730 -3.75 15.96 18.27
C ALA A 730 -2.51 15.18 18.77
N THR A 731 -2.34 15.03 20.07
CA THR A 731 -1.15 14.37 20.63
C THR A 731 -1.41 13.85 22.04
N ASP A 732 -0.72 12.77 22.39
CA ASP A 732 -0.64 12.22 23.74
C ASP A 732 0.56 12.76 24.55
N GLU A 733 1.37 13.65 23.95
CA GLU A 733 2.40 14.41 24.65
C GLU A 733 1.77 15.62 25.35
N LEU A 734 1.93 15.69 26.67
CA LEU A 734 1.39 16.77 27.50
C LEU A 734 2.49 17.77 27.93
N ASP A 735 3.75 17.46 27.66
CA ASP A 735 4.88 18.34 27.97
C ASP A 735 4.94 19.51 26.98
N GLY A 736 4.49 20.68 27.45
CA GLY A 736 4.48 21.91 26.66
C GLY A 736 5.86 22.39 26.21
N ASP A 737 6.94 22.03 26.92
CA ASP A 737 8.30 22.40 26.52
C ASP A 737 8.76 21.60 25.31
N LYS A 738 8.42 20.31 25.25
CA LYS A 738 8.68 19.50 24.05
C LYS A 738 7.88 20.02 22.87
N LEU A 739 6.63 20.43 23.08
CA LEU A 739 5.76 20.92 22.00
C LEU A 739 6.00 22.38 21.60
N ARG A 740 7.00 23.06 22.20
CA ARG A 740 7.20 24.50 22.07
C ARG A 740 7.25 24.98 20.61
N GLY A 741 8.02 24.33 19.73
CA GLY A 741 8.12 24.81 18.34
C GLY A 741 6.79 24.68 17.57
N LEU A 742 6.01 23.63 17.79
CA LEU A 742 4.66 23.53 17.22
C LEU A 742 3.71 24.59 17.81
N ARG A 743 3.85 24.92 19.10
CA ARG A 743 3.09 26.00 19.75
C ARG A 743 3.45 27.38 19.21
N GLU A 744 4.73 27.62 18.91
CA GLU A 744 5.22 28.85 18.26
C GLU A 744 4.68 29.00 16.83
N LEU A 745 4.39 27.88 16.14
CA LEU A 745 3.65 27.86 14.87
C LEU A 745 2.14 28.10 15.03
N GLY A 746 1.64 28.33 16.25
CA GLY A 746 0.23 28.59 16.54
C GLY A 746 -0.62 27.33 16.68
N ALA A 747 -0.01 26.17 16.94
CA ALA A 747 -0.77 24.93 17.16
C ALA A 747 -1.67 25.01 18.39
N LEU A 748 -2.94 24.67 18.21
CA LEU A 748 -3.95 24.55 19.26
C LEU A 748 -4.17 23.07 19.62
N GLN A 749 -4.38 22.79 20.89
CA GLN A 749 -4.71 21.46 21.43
C GLN A 749 -6.09 21.51 22.08
N TRP A 750 -6.68 20.33 22.34
CA TRP A 750 -7.98 20.23 23.02
C TRP A 750 -8.01 20.96 24.37
N ASN A 751 -6.89 20.98 25.11
CA ASN A 751 -6.77 21.65 26.40
C ASN A 751 -6.95 23.18 26.31
N ASP A 752 -6.58 23.78 25.17
CA ASP A 752 -6.81 25.22 24.95
C ASP A 752 -8.29 25.55 24.68
N MET A 753 -9.10 24.51 24.47
CA MET A 753 -10.50 24.61 24.04
C MET A 753 -11.48 24.05 25.08
N LEU A 754 -11.02 23.78 26.30
CA LEU A 754 -11.87 23.23 27.35
C LEU A 754 -13.08 24.13 27.64
N ASP A 755 -12.90 25.44 27.70
CA ASP A 755 -13.99 26.40 27.91
C ASP A 755 -15.00 26.35 26.75
N THR A 756 -14.51 26.29 25.51
CA THR A 756 -15.35 26.13 24.31
C THR A 756 -16.17 24.84 24.39
N LEU A 757 -15.54 23.73 24.77
CA LEU A 757 -16.18 22.43 24.90
C LEU A 757 -17.26 22.43 25.99
N GLN A 758 -17.02 23.10 27.11
CA GLN A 758 -18.00 23.20 28.20
C GLN A 758 -19.24 24.02 27.81
N GLN A 759 -19.10 24.96 26.87
CA GLN A 759 -20.21 25.80 26.39
C GLN A 759 -21.10 25.13 25.35
N VAL A 760 -20.66 24.03 24.72
CA VAL A 760 -21.48 23.32 23.73
C VAL A 760 -22.77 22.82 24.38
N GLN A 761 -23.90 23.18 23.77
CA GLN A 761 -25.22 22.69 24.12
C GLN A 761 -25.65 21.63 23.09
N LEU A 762 -25.93 20.42 23.55
CA LEU A 762 -26.39 19.29 22.74
C LEU A 762 -27.90 19.15 22.91
N SER A 763 -28.63 18.99 21.82
CA SER A 763 -30.01 18.49 21.85
C SER A 763 -29.99 16.96 21.99
N ASN A 764 -30.84 16.39 22.85
CA ASN A 764 -31.03 14.95 22.95
C ASN A 764 -31.66 14.45 21.65
N PRO A 765 -31.00 13.55 20.91
CA PRO A 765 -31.51 13.08 19.63
C PRO A 765 -32.74 12.15 19.77
N ASP A 766 -33.10 11.74 21.00
CA ASP A 766 -34.32 10.95 21.28
C ASP A 766 -35.49 11.81 21.82
N GLY A 767 -35.27 13.10 22.04
CA GLY A 767 -36.31 14.00 22.51
C GLY A 767 -37.29 14.34 21.39
N ASP A 768 -38.52 13.84 21.46
CA ASP A 768 -39.63 14.32 20.62
C ASP A 768 -39.89 15.80 21.00
N ASP A 769 -39.57 16.71 20.09
CA ASP A 769 -39.65 18.18 20.29
C ASP A 769 -41.09 18.67 20.61
N ASN A 770 -42.09 17.79 20.54
CA ASN A 770 -43.49 18.12 20.76
C ASN A 770 -43.94 18.16 22.22
N ASN A 771 -43.07 17.90 23.22
CA ASN A 771 -43.48 17.91 24.63
C ASN A 771 -42.61 18.85 25.51
N ASN A 772 -43.05 20.11 25.61
CA ASN A 772 -42.24 21.27 26.04
C ASN A 772 -41.67 21.23 27.47
N ASP A 773 -42.27 20.53 28.43
CA ASP A 773 -41.86 20.66 29.84
C ASP A 773 -40.93 19.54 30.35
N ASN A 774 -41.08 18.30 29.85
CA ASN A 774 -40.27 17.16 30.31
C ASN A 774 -38.94 16.99 29.54
N ASN A 775 -38.79 17.61 28.37
CA ASN A 775 -37.60 17.44 27.52
C ASN A 775 -36.39 18.27 28.02
N SER A 776 -36.61 19.29 28.84
CA SER A 776 -35.53 20.12 29.39
C SER A 776 -34.58 19.34 30.31
N ASN A 777 -35.13 18.43 31.13
CA ASN A 777 -34.35 17.66 32.10
C ASN A 777 -33.59 16.49 31.46
N SER A 778 -34.16 15.84 30.45
CA SER A 778 -33.48 14.77 29.67
C SER A 778 -32.30 15.35 28.88
N ASN A 779 -32.50 16.48 28.18
CA ASN A 779 -31.44 17.22 27.50
C ASN A 779 -30.32 17.62 28.44
N ARG A 780 -30.67 18.14 29.63
CA ARG A 780 -29.68 18.53 30.64
C ARG A 780 -28.84 17.34 31.10
N LYS A 781 -29.46 16.22 31.47
CA LYS A 781 -28.75 15.02 31.92
C LYS A 781 -27.85 14.44 30.82
N TYR A 782 -28.31 14.45 29.56
CA TYR A 782 -27.52 14.04 28.42
C TYR A 782 -26.27 14.90 28.23
N ASN A 783 -26.42 16.23 28.29
CA ASN A 783 -25.30 17.17 28.24
C ASN A 783 -24.31 16.99 29.38
N GLU A 784 -24.81 16.84 30.61
CA GLU A 784 -23.96 16.62 31.79
C GLU A 784 -23.15 15.32 31.65
N ALA A 785 -23.77 14.24 31.20
CA ALA A 785 -23.11 12.97 30.93
C ALA A 785 -22.03 13.08 29.84
N ALA A 786 -22.34 13.75 28.72
CA ALA A 786 -21.39 13.97 27.63
C ALA A 786 -20.19 14.83 28.06
N ARG A 787 -20.43 15.89 28.85
CA ARG A 787 -19.36 16.76 29.39
C ARG A 787 -18.46 16.01 30.36
N ALA A 788 -19.03 15.17 31.21
CA ALA A 788 -18.26 14.37 32.16
C ALA A 788 -17.30 13.39 31.46
N LEU A 789 -17.64 12.92 30.25
CA LEU A 789 -16.74 12.07 29.46
C LEU A 789 -15.49 12.79 28.95
N LEU A 790 -15.47 14.14 28.91
CA LEU A 790 -14.25 14.91 28.62
C LEU A 790 -13.16 14.71 29.68
N GLY A 791 -13.45 14.04 30.81
CA GLY A 791 -12.43 13.61 31.76
C GLY A 791 -11.56 12.45 31.28
N PHE A 792 -11.91 11.76 30.19
CA PHE A 792 -11.16 10.60 29.70
C PHE A 792 -10.35 10.91 28.43
N GLU A 793 -9.07 10.56 28.46
CA GLU A 793 -8.15 10.73 27.32
C GLU A 793 -8.62 9.96 26.09
N ASP A 794 -9.14 8.74 26.26
CA ASP A 794 -9.66 7.93 25.15
C ASP A 794 -10.88 8.59 24.48
N TYR A 795 -11.72 9.31 25.24
CA TYR A 795 -12.88 10.03 24.71
C TYR A 795 -12.47 11.29 23.95
N ILE A 796 -11.54 12.06 24.52
CA ILE A 796 -10.91 13.21 23.86
C ILE A 796 -10.28 12.77 22.53
N GLY A 797 -9.59 11.63 22.53
CA GLY A 797 -9.02 11.07 21.32
C GLY A 797 -10.02 10.92 20.17
N LEU A 798 -11.28 10.56 20.45
CA LEU A 798 -12.31 10.45 19.40
C LEU A 798 -12.71 11.79 18.81
N ILE A 799 -12.80 12.80 19.69
CA ILE A 799 -13.09 14.17 19.30
C ILE A 799 -11.96 14.66 18.40
N GLU A 800 -10.70 14.47 18.80
CA GLU A 800 -9.54 14.87 18.02
C GLU A 800 -9.46 14.18 16.66
N GLN A 801 -9.82 12.89 16.58
CA GLN A 801 -9.89 12.19 15.29
C GLN A 801 -10.90 12.84 14.34
N GLN A 802 -12.06 13.25 14.84
CA GLN A 802 -13.07 13.97 14.07
C GLN A 802 -12.60 15.38 13.68
N VAL A 803 -11.93 16.11 14.57
CA VAL A 803 -11.32 17.42 14.27
C VAL A 803 -10.33 17.30 13.11
N CYS A 804 -9.43 16.31 13.18
CA CYS A 804 -8.45 16.06 12.12
C CYS A 804 -9.06 15.52 10.84
N GLY A 805 -10.19 14.81 10.95
CA GLY A 805 -11.05 14.46 9.83
C GLY A 805 -11.63 15.69 9.10
N LEU A 806 -11.83 16.81 9.81
CA LEU A 806 -12.35 18.07 9.26
C LEU A 806 -11.28 19.01 8.69
N ALA A 807 -10.00 18.77 8.97
CA ALA A 807 -8.91 19.63 8.51
C ALA A 807 -8.79 19.65 6.98
N ARG A 808 -8.31 20.76 6.40
CA ARG A 808 -8.00 20.83 4.96
C ARG A 808 -6.91 19.82 4.60
N ALA A 809 -5.83 19.82 5.38
CA ALA A 809 -4.74 18.89 5.24
C ALA A 809 -4.44 18.19 6.57
N PHE A 810 -3.92 16.98 6.49
CA PHE A 810 -3.63 16.15 7.66
C PHE A 810 -2.25 15.52 7.54
N ILE A 811 -1.49 15.56 8.64
CA ILE A 811 -0.28 14.79 8.81
C ILE A 811 -0.39 13.93 10.05
N GLY A 812 -0.05 12.65 9.96
CA GLY A 812 -0.15 11.73 11.09
C GLY A 812 1.08 10.86 11.28
N SER A 813 1.35 10.49 12.53
CA SER A 813 2.37 9.48 12.90
C SER A 813 2.11 8.13 12.22
N LYS A 814 3.14 7.59 11.58
CA LYS A 814 3.15 6.25 10.99
C LYS A 814 2.87 5.17 12.06
N CYS A 815 2.26 4.06 11.65
CA CYS A 815 1.92 2.91 12.50
C CYS A 815 0.92 3.14 13.65
N SER A 816 0.45 4.37 13.89
CA SER A 816 -0.51 4.65 14.96
C SER A 816 -1.95 4.31 14.55
N SER A 817 -2.61 3.37 15.24
CA SER A 817 -4.04 3.07 15.01
C SER A 817 -4.94 4.32 15.07
N PHE A 818 -4.55 5.32 15.85
CA PHE A 818 -5.20 6.62 15.90
C PHE A 818 -5.16 7.38 14.56
N THR A 819 -3.97 7.47 13.94
CA THR A 819 -3.80 8.03 12.59
C THR A 819 -4.68 7.28 11.57
N GLY A 820 -4.75 5.95 11.66
CA GLY A 820 -5.56 5.14 10.74
C GLY A 820 -7.05 5.45 10.85
N GLY A 821 -7.55 5.67 12.08
CA GLY A 821 -8.91 6.14 12.31
C GLY A 821 -9.20 7.50 11.64
N ILE A 822 -8.25 8.44 11.68
CA ILE A 822 -8.36 9.74 10.98
C ILE A 822 -8.44 9.55 9.47
N LEU A 823 -7.56 8.72 8.90
CA LEU A 823 -7.56 8.44 7.47
C LEU A 823 -8.88 7.81 7.01
N ASN A 824 -9.47 6.92 7.81
CA ASN A 824 -10.78 6.34 7.52
C ASN A 824 -11.88 7.42 7.49
N ILE A 825 -11.87 8.36 8.43
CA ILE A 825 -12.84 9.47 8.47
C ILE A 825 -12.68 10.38 7.24
N ARG A 826 -11.44 10.72 6.87
CA ARG A 826 -11.17 11.55 5.67
C ARG A 826 -11.58 10.84 4.39
N ARG A 827 -11.28 9.55 4.27
CA ARG A 827 -11.68 8.72 3.14
C ARG A 827 -13.20 8.68 2.97
N ALA A 828 -13.95 8.53 4.07
CA ALA A 828 -15.42 8.53 4.05
C ALA A 828 -16.01 9.83 3.49
N ARG A 829 -15.29 10.94 3.59
CA ARG A 829 -15.68 12.25 3.07
C ARG A 829 -15.23 12.51 1.64
N GLY A 830 -14.47 11.58 1.04
CA GLY A 830 -13.82 11.78 -0.26
C GLY A 830 -12.54 12.61 -0.19
N ASP A 831 -12.00 12.87 1.01
CA ASP A 831 -10.77 13.65 1.18
C ASP A 831 -9.54 12.74 0.98
N SER A 832 -8.82 12.89 -0.14
CA SER A 832 -7.66 12.06 -0.50
C SER A 832 -6.30 12.64 -0.10
N HIS A 833 -6.24 13.92 0.30
CA HIS A 833 -4.98 14.57 0.67
C HIS A 833 -4.59 14.27 2.13
N TYR A 834 -3.52 13.50 2.30
CA TYR A 834 -2.83 13.28 3.59
C TYR A 834 -1.32 13.08 3.37
N LEU A 835 -0.53 13.40 4.39
CA LEU A 835 0.90 13.13 4.48
C LEU A 835 1.19 12.29 5.72
N HIS A 836 2.33 11.60 5.74
CA HIS A 836 2.83 10.86 6.90
C HIS A 836 4.26 11.30 7.23
N PHE A 837 4.63 11.18 8.50
CA PHE A 837 6.01 11.29 8.97
C PHE A 837 6.59 9.92 9.33
#